data_AF-A0A4R4DGF2-F1
#
_entry.id   AF-A0A4R4DGF2-F1
#
_cell.length_a   1.000
_cell.length_b   1.000
_cell.length_c   1.000
_cell.angle_alpha   90.00
_cell.angle_beta   90.00
_cell.angle_gamma   90.00
#
_symmetry.space_group_name_H-M   'P 1'
#
loop_
_entity.id
_entity.type
_entity.pdbx_description
1 polymer ?
#
loop_
_entity_poly.entity_id
_entity_poly.type
_entity_poly.pdbx_seq_one_letter_code
_entity_poly.pdbx_strand_id
1 'polypeptide(L)'
;MAILLATSSKPTLIGTGAKDTLYGDSGKNLLSGLGGADTLSGGAGADTLIGGMGADVLHGGAGNDVFKYAAFREIGDSLAVNFDRIVDFSAGDRIDFSALAARSFIGEADFTGTAGEMRISRTFFAGGNTALEIDSDGDGEADAVLQLDGALNLTELIPGSGILVLAENMTRQGDAGNNTLAGGAGKDTLSGLAGHDLLNGGDGSDSLDGGAGDDTLVGGYSADTLTGGAGNDTFRFASLEELRGDSITDFSLGDRLDLSGLGLQFIGEGEFTRTPGEVCFSSTSGVDGKLTVSLSIDPDGDGYSYGQLTLTGVRALAETVKGSGILVAVADKTLSGTTASESLAGDAGWDTINGQAGNDTLAGNGGNDRLDGGTGNDLLTGGSGADTLTGGAGNDTFRYISLDDLGTNLSSSGSDRITDFANGDLISFSAIAGLKWIGDAVFHRVAGEMRTTYSDYSLTGPVTTVEIDTDGNGYADKILQLDGKIALDETAANSRILRFVTGKTVNGTTGADTLIGSLGNDTIDGRSGNDSISAGEGNDVITGGAGADTMSGGNGADSFVFRNADLSIPAVQDQITDFMSGTDKIDLSQIDANTALAGDQAFTLLMSGAAFTGTAGQLRLVTGIGTPVIEGDVNGDKIADFKITASIYYPTSSDFIL
;
A
#
# COMPACT_ATOMS: atom_id res chain seq x y z
N MET A 1 49.91 21.97 -11.62
CA MET A 1 49.67 22.93 -10.51
C MET A 1 50.49 24.18 -10.67
N ALA A 2 50.06 24.96 -11.63
CA ALA A 2 50.33 26.35 -11.81
C ALA A 2 49.13 27.17 -11.28
N ILE A 3 49.44 28.35 -10.74
CA ILE A 3 48.43 29.38 -10.43
C ILE A 3 48.74 30.54 -11.37
N LEU A 4 47.81 30.86 -12.27
CA LEU A 4 47.97 31.93 -13.24
C LEU A 4 46.97 33.06 -12.97
N LEU A 5 47.43 34.30 -13.15
CA LEU A 5 46.62 35.51 -12.97
C LEU A 5 46.74 36.36 -14.24
N ALA A 6 45.59 36.76 -14.79
CA ALA A 6 45.53 37.63 -15.95
C ALA A 6 45.99 39.05 -15.59
N THR A 7 46.43 39.76 -16.62
CA THR A 7 46.64 41.21 -16.53
C THR A 7 46.11 41.83 -17.82
N SER A 8 45.86 43.13 -17.80
CA SER A 8 45.44 43.88 -19.00
C SER A 8 46.37 43.73 -20.22
N SER A 9 47.64 43.35 -20.01
CA SER A 9 48.62 43.10 -21.07
C SER A 9 48.71 41.63 -21.51
N LYS A 10 48.09 40.70 -20.76
CA LYS A 10 48.07 39.25 -20.98
C LYS A 10 46.69 38.69 -20.57
N PRO A 11 45.66 38.87 -21.40
CA PRO A 11 44.30 38.38 -21.11
C PRO A 11 44.12 36.89 -21.42
N THR A 12 45.11 36.23 -22.03
CA THR A 12 45.07 34.79 -22.33
C THR A 12 45.93 34.01 -21.36
N LEU A 13 45.30 33.07 -20.64
CA LEU A 13 45.94 32.16 -19.72
C LEU A 13 45.80 30.73 -20.24
N ILE A 14 46.91 30.01 -20.28
CA ILE A 14 46.95 28.61 -20.71
C ILE A 14 47.64 27.83 -19.58
N GLY A 15 46.94 26.82 -19.08
CA GLY A 15 47.42 25.87 -18.09
C GLY A 15 48.37 24.83 -18.67
N THR A 16 48.43 23.70 -18.01
CA THR A 16 49.30 22.55 -18.27
C THR A 16 48.48 21.27 -18.30
N GLY A 17 49.10 20.11 -18.47
CA GLY A 17 48.39 18.81 -18.38
C GLY A 17 48.17 18.31 -16.95
N ALA A 18 48.20 19.19 -15.95
CA ALA A 18 47.99 18.85 -14.55
C ALA A 18 47.07 19.88 -13.90
N LYS A 19 46.40 19.53 -12.80
CA LYS A 19 45.52 20.42 -12.03
C LYS A 19 46.12 21.82 -11.83
N ASP A 20 45.44 22.84 -12.34
CA ASP A 20 45.82 24.24 -12.35
C ASP A 20 44.70 25.15 -11.82
N THR A 21 45.03 26.40 -11.52
CA THR A 21 44.06 27.42 -11.10
C THR A 21 44.32 28.72 -11.84
N LEU A 22 43.34 29.18 -12.62
CA LEU A 22 43.45 30.35 -13.50
C LEU A 22 42.44 31.41 -13.07
N TYR A 23 42.93 32.63 -12.83
CA TYR A 23 42.10 33.79 -12.50
C TYR A 23 42.23 34.87 -13.56
N GLY A 24 41.12 35.25 -14.16
CA GLY A 24 40.99 36.42 -15.01
C GLY A 24 40.99 37.74 -14.22
N ASP A 25 40.82 38.84 -14.94
CA ASP A 25 40.75 40.18 -14.40
C ASP A 25 39.36 40.81 -14.61
N SER A 26 39.29 42.07 -15.03
CA SER A 26 38.01 42.79 -15.24
C SER A 26 37.75 43.09 -16.72
N GLY A 27 38.64 42.64 -17.60
CA GLY A 27 38.49 42.72 -19.03
C GLY A 27 38.24 41.33 -19.62
N LYS A 28 37.92 41.29 -20.91
CA LYS A 28 37.73 40.05 -21.64
C LYS A 28 38.98 39.16 -21.60
N ASN A 29 38.83 37.94 -21.10
CA ASN A 29 39.88 36.95 -20.96
C ASN A 29 39.59 35.66 -21.72
N LEU A 30 40.65 34.90 -22.00
CA LEU A 30 40.58 33.55 -22.55
C LEU A 30 41.38 32.63 -21.63
N LEU A 31 40.69 31.75 -20.91
CA LEU A 31 41.28 30.81 -19.96
C LEU A 31 41.16 29.40 -20.53
N SER A 32 42.27 28.67 -20.57
CA SER A 32 42.30 27.27 -21.00
C SER A 32 43.09 26.42 -20.01
N GLY A 33 42.45 25.41 -19.41
CA GLY A 33 43.08 24.48 -18.47
C GLY A 33 43.99 23.46 -19.14
N LEU A 34 43.57 22.96 -20.31
CA LEU A 34 44.16 21.87 -21.09
C LEU A 34 43.88 20.49 -20.50
N GLY A 35 44.49 20.10 -19.39
CA GLY A 35 44.17 18.82 -18.79
C GLY A 35 44.54 18.72 -17.32
N GLY A 36 43.93 17.77 -16.62
CA GLY A 36 43.89 17.77 -15.16
C GLY A 36 42.59 18.38 -14.66
N ALA A 37 42.31 18.27 -13.36
CA ALA A 37 41.10 18.84 -12.75
C ALA A 37 41.36 20.28 -12.33
N ASP A 38 40.98 21.22 -13.18
CA ASP A 38 41.33 22.63 -13.13
C ASP A 38 40.25 23.48 -12.45
N THR A 39 40.61 24.71 -12.08
CA THR A 39 39.66 25.71 -11.59
C THR A 39 39.90 27.03 -12.32
N LEU A 40 38.93 27.45 -13.13
CA LEU A 40 39.00 28.65 -13.96
C LEU A 40 37.98 29.66 -13.46
N SER A 41 38.40 30.91 -13.27
CA SER A 41 37.52 32.02 -12.90
C SER A 41 37.77 33.22 -13.81
N GLY A 42 36.77 33.63 -14.59
CA GLY A 42 36.86 34.75 -15.55
C GLY A 42 36.97 36.11 -14.86
N GLY A 43 36.17 36.33 -13.82
CA GLY A 43 36.21 37.57 -13.06
C GLY A 43 35.11 38.52 -13.52
N ALA A 44 35.44 39.67 -14.10
CA ALA A 44 34.45 40.49 -14.78
C ALA A 44 34.87 40.69 -16.24
N GLY A 45 33.91 40.84 -17.15
CA GLY A 45 34.20 40.91 -18.57
C GLY A 45 33.37 39.89 -19.34
N ALA A 46 33.61 39.78 -20.64
CA ALA A 46 32.97 38.76 -21.47
C ALA A 46 34.03 37.72 -21.82
N ASP A 47 34.17 36.73 -20.97
CA ASP A 47 35.27 35.79 -20.94
C ASP A 47 34.99 34.52 -21.72
N THR A 48 36.04 33.75 -21.99
CA THR A 48 35.92 32.43 -22.62
C THR A 48 36.72 31.43 -21.82
N LEU A 49 36.04 30.42 -21.30
CA LEU A 49 36.59 29.39 -20.44
C LEU A 49 36.55 28.05 -21.18
N ILE A 50 37.69 27.36 -21.21
CA ILE A 50 37.88 26.03 -21.78
C ILE A 50 38.54 25.19 -20.69
N GLY A 51 37.80 24.31 -20.02
CA GLY A 51 38.35 23.41 -19.01
C GLY A 51 39.41 22.50 -19.65
N GLY A 52 38.97 21.66 -20.57
CA GLY A 52 39.81 20.71 -21.29
C GLY A 52 39.54 19.31 -20.79
N MET A 53 40.57 18.49 -20.61
CA MET A 53 40.42 17.12 -20.14
C MET A 53 40.50 17.04 -18.62
N GLY A 54 39.41 16.74 -17.93
CA GLY A 54 39.43 16.62 -16.48
C GLY A 54 38.04 16.75 -15.90
N ALA A 55 37.96 16.91 -14.58
CA ALA A 55 36.75 17.41 -13.93
C ALA A 55 37.06 18.85 -13.50
N ASP A 56 36.63 19.80 -14.32
CA ASP A 56 36.97 21.21 -14.16
C ASP A 56 35.87 21.99 -13.45
N VAL A 57 36.27 23.00 -12.70
CA VAL A 57 35.35 23.95 -12.06
C VAL A 57 35.47 25.29 -12.75
N LEU A 58 34.39 25.73 -13.39
CA LEU A 58 34.35 26.91 -14.23
C LEU A 58 33.45 27.98 -13.60
N HIS A 59 34.01 29.16 -13.39
CA HIS A 59 33.30 30.35 -12.92
C HIS A 59 33.42 31.45 -13.99
N GLY A 60 32.32 31.81 -14.64
CA GLY A 60 32.31 32.92 -15.61
C GLY A 60 32.57 34.24 -14.90
N GLY A 61 31.81 34.49 -13.83
CA GLY A 61 31.81 35.75 -13.12
C GLY A 61 30.79 36.74 -13.70
N ALA A 62 31.17 38.02 -13.76
CA ALA A 62 30.26 39.08 -14.20
C ALA A 62 30.45 39.43 -15.67
N GLY A 63 29.44 39.16 -16.50
CA GLY A 63 29.35 39.61 -17.88
C GLY A 63 28.67 38.57 -18.74
N ASN A 64 29.04 38.48 -20.01
CA ASN A 64 28.46 37.49 -20.93
C ASN A 64 29.58 36.51 -21.33
N ASP A 65 29.68 35.43 -20.59
CA ASP A 65 30.77 34.48 -20.65
C ASP A 65 30.45 33.31 -21.58
N VAL A 66 31.49 32.66 -22.09
CA VAL A 66 31.37 31.51 -22.98
C VAL A 66 32.15 30.33 -22.43
N PHE A 67 31.44 29.25 -22.11
CA PHE A 67 32.00 27.96 -21.72
C PHE A 67 32.06 27.07 -22.95
N LYS A 68 33.25 26.66 -23.37
CA LYS A 68 33.44 26.06 -24.69
C LYS A 68 33.98 24.64 -24.63
N TYR A 69 33.36 23.77 -25.41
CA TYR A 69 33.70 22.37 -25.55
C TYR A 69 33.94 22.00 -27.01
N ALA A 70 35.05 21.31 -27.27
CA ALA A 70 35.49 20.89 -28.61
C ALA A 70 35.38 19.38 -28.84
N ALA A 71 35.26 18.57 -27.77
CA ALA A 71 34.99 17.14 -27.86
C ALA A 71 34.15 16.66 -26.65
N PHE A 72 33.34 15.61 -26.83
CA PHE A 72 32.53 15.03 -25.75
C PHE A 72 33.37 14.62 -24.52
N ARG A 73 34.58 14.10 -24.76
CA ARG A 73 35.52 13.69 -23.71
C ARG A 73 36.03 14.85 -22.83
N GLU A 74 35.85 16.10 -23.24
CA GLU A 74 36.18 17.28 -22.42
C GLU A 74 35.08 17.60 -21.40
N ILE A 75 33.87 17.08 -21.57
CA ILE A 75 32.71 17.40 -20.72
C ILE A 75 32.71 16.50 -19.47
N GLY A 76 33.11 15.24 -19.67
CA GLY A 76 33.25 14.25 -18.62
C GLY A 76 32.96 12.83 -19.10
N ASP A 77 33.03 11.89 -18.16
CA ASP A 77 32.60 10.50 -18.31
C ASP A 77 31.52 10.23 -17.24
N SER A 78 30.31 9.89 -17.68
CA SER A 78 29.14 9.67 -16.81
C SER A 78 29.37 8.54 -15.80
N LEU A 79 30.19 7.53 -16.14
CA LEU A 79 30.48 6.38 -15.29
C LEU A 79 31.61 6.63 -14.29
N ALA A 80 32.47 7.63 -14.55
CA ALA A 80 33.66 7.90 -13.74
C ALA A 80 33.46 9.01 -12.68
N VAL A 81 32.29 9.67 -12.63
CA VAL A 81 32.02 10.85 -11.77
C VAL A 81 33.10 11.92 -11.95
N ASN A 82 33.57 12.06 -13.19
CA ASN A 82 34.61 12.98 -13.60
C ASN A 82 34.04 13.89 -14.68
N PHE A 83 33.24 14.86 -14.25
CA PHE A 83 32.54 15.83 -15.09
C PHE A 83 32.89 17.25 -14.71
N ASP A 84 32.75 18.13 -15.68
CA ASP A 84 32.87 19.57 -15.49
C ASP A 84 31.68 20.13 -14.70
N ARG A 85 31.94 21.25 -14.01
CA ARG A 85 30.94 22.00 -13.26
C ARG A 85 31.04 23.48 -13.55
N ILE A 86 29.95 24.06 -14.03
CA ILE A 86 29.77 25.52 -14.15
C ILE A 86 28.99 26.02 -12.94
N VAL A 87 29.60 26.95 -12.19
CA VAL A 87 29.13 27.33 -10.84
C VAL A 87 28.20 28.55 -10.83
N ASP A 88 28.27 29.40 -11.84
CA ASP A 88 27.61 30.72 -11.85
C ASP A 88 26.99 31.07 -13.21
N PHE A 89 26.49 30.07 -13.95
CA PHE A 89 25.84 30.29 -15.24
C PHE A 89 24.63 31.24 -15.11
N SER A 90 24.67 32.35 -15.85
CA SER A 90 23.74 33.47 -15.69
C SER A 90 23.22 34.01 -17.02
N ALA A 91 22.29 34.97 -16.95
CA ALA A 91 21.66 35.53 -18.15
C ALA A 91 22.69 36.29 -19.01
N GLY A 92 22.87 35.83 -20.25
CA GLY A 92 23.86 36.38 -21.19
C GLY A 92 25.03 35.41 -21.46
N ASP A 93 25.24 34.45 -20.56
CA ASP A 93 26.25 33.40 -20.71
C ASP A 93 25.83 32.35 -21.73
N ARG A 94 26.83 31.60 -22.22
CA ARG A 94 26.64 30.61 -23.28
C ARG A 94 27.47 29.37 -23.04
N ILE A 95 26.89 28.21 -23.32
CA ILE A 95 27.63 26.96 -23.46
C ILE A 95 27.75 26.66 -24.95
N ASP A 96 28.98 26.66 -25.47
CA ASP A 96 29.28 26.52 -26.90
C ASP A 96 29.72 25.09 -27.22
N PHE A 97 28.77 24.30 -27.71
CA PHE A 97 28.98 22.96 -28.29
C PHE A 97 29.06 23.00 -29.82
N SER A 98 29.14 24.18 -30.44
CA SER A 98 29.07 24.30 -31.91
C SER A 98 30.18 23.54 -32.66
N ALA A 99 31.27 23.23 -31.96
CA ALA A 99 32.39 22.43 -32.47
C ALA A 99 32.14 20.91 -32.46
N LEU A 100 31.14 20.42 -31.70
CA LEU A 100 30.79 19.00 -31.65
C LEU A 100 30.05 18.57 -32.92
N ALA A 101 30.43 17.43 -33.48
CA ALA A 101 29.76 16.83 -34.63
C ALA A 101 28.48 16.10 -34.19
N ALA A 102 27.46 16.09 -35.06
CA ALA A 102 26.21 15.36 -34.84
C ALA A 102 25.47 15.68 -33.52
N ARG A 103 25.44 16.96 -33.11
CA ARG A 103 24.78 17.40 -31.87
C ARG A 103 23.29 17.71 -32.08
N SER A 104 22.45 17.34 -31.11
CA SER A 104 21.04 17.71 -31.07
C SER A 104 20.62 18.00 -29.64
N PHE A 105 20.20 19.23 -29.33
CA PHE A 105 19.62 19.54 -28.02
C PHE A 105 18.12 19.24 -28.06
N ILE A 106 17.66 18.37 -27.17
CA ILE A 106 16.27 17.87 -27.14
C ILE A 106 15.48 18.35 -25.93
N GLY A 107 16.00 19.33 -25.18
CA GLY A 107 15.30 19.87 -24.01
C GLY A 107 15.29 18.90 -22.85
N GLU A 108 14.13 18.68 -22.24
CA GLU A 108 13.92 17.71 -21.15
C GLU A 108 13.43 16.33 -21.61
N ALA A 109 13.33 16.11 -22.93
CA ALA A 109 12.92 14.82 -23.50
C ALA A 109 13.96 13.70 -23.26
N ASP A 110 13.49 12.46 -23.26
CA ASP A 110 14.34 11.27 -23.21
C ASP A 110 15.13 11.06 -24.50
N PHE A 111 16.30 10.42 -24.36
CA PHE A 111 17.12 10.03 -25.51
C PHE A 111 16.35 9.07 -26.42
N THR A 112 16.46 9.30 -27.72
CA THR A 112 15.83 8.46 -28.75
C THR A 112 16.75 7.36 -29.26
N GLY A 113 17.99 7.32 -28.75
CA GLY A 113 19.09 6.52 -29.30
C GLY A 113 19.72 7.16 -30.54
N THR A 114 19.58 8.48 -30.69
CA THR A 114 20.28 9.21 -31.75
C THR A 114 21.60 9.76 -31.20
N ALA A 115 22.71 9.31 -31.77
CA ALA A 115 24.03 9.76 -31.35
C ALA A 115 24.19 11.30 -31.39
N GLY A 116 24.72 11.84 -30.30
CA GLY A 116 24.95 13.25 -30.05
C GLY A 116 23.74 14.03 -29.54
N GLU A 117 22.70 13.34 -29.08
CA GLU A 117 21.60 13.97 -28.33
C GLU A 117 22.10 14.53 -26.99
N MET A 118 21.55 15.67 -26.60
CA MET A 118 21.84 16.36 -25.35
C MET A 118 20.52 16.76 -24.69
N ARG A 119 20.35 16.42 -23.42
CA ARG A 119 19.12 16.71 -22.67
C ARG A 119 19.40 17.28 -21.29
N ILE A 120 18.41 17.97 -20.75
CA ILE A 120 18.36 18.37 -19.35
C ILE A 120 17.77 17.20 -18.54
N SER A 121 18.47 16.82 -17.49
CA SER A 121 18.02 15.85 -16.50
C SER A 121 18.05 16.48 -15.11
N ARG A 122 16.95 16.30 -14.37
CA ARG A 122 16.77 16.83 -13.00
C ARG A 122 16.91 15.77 -11.92
N THR A 123 17.09 14.51 -12.31
CA THR A 123 17.17 13.36 -11.40
C THR A 123 18.61 12.93 -11.12
N PHE A 124 19.57 13.33 -11.96
CA PHE A 124 20.97 12.93 -11.84
C PHE A 124 21.68 13.50 -10.58
N PHE A 125 21.40 14.76 -10.22
CA PHE A 125 22.01 15.41 -9.06
C PHE A 125 21.00 15.66 -7.93
N ALA A 126 21.34 15.22 -6.72
CA ALA A 126 20.61 15.61 -5.52
C ALA A 126 20.83 17.10 -5.20
N GLY A 127 19.76 17.85 -4.89
CA GLY A 127 19.84 19.23 -4.40
C GLY A 127 19.48 20.34 -5.40
N GLY A 128 18.88 20.01 -6.54
CA GLY A 128 18.30 21.00 -7.46
C GLY A 128 19.29 21.65 -8.43
N ASN A 129 20.42 20.99 -8.71
CA ASN A 129 21.33 21.37 -9.80
C ASN A 129 20.84 20.77 -11.12
N THR A 130 21.16 21.43 -12.23
CA THR A 130 20.85 20.94 -13.57
C THR A 130 21.96 20.03 -14.07
N ALA A 131 21.61 18.84 -14.55
CA ALA A 131 22.50 18.00 -15.35
C ALA A 131 22.18 18.20 -16.82
N LEU A 132 23.21 18.50 -17.62
CA LEU A 132 23.14 18.39 -19.07
C LEU A 132 23.79 17.06 -19.45
N GLU A 133 22.95 16.07 -19.73
CA GLU A 133 23.35 14.72 -20.15
C GLU A 133 23.53 14.66 -21.66
N ILE A 134 24.46 13.83 -22.11
CA ILE A 134 24.84 13.72 -23.51
C ILE A 134 25.00 12.24 -23.87
N ASP A 135 24.20 11.76 -24.81
CA ASP A 135 24.36 10.47 -25.46
C ASP A 135 25.23 10.68 -26.71
N SER A 136 26.49 10.24 -26.68
CA SER A 136 27.45 10.52 -27.75
C SER A 136 27.52 9.42 -28.81
N ASP A 137 27.10 8.20 -28.48
CA ASP A 137 27.21 7.04 -29.36
C ASP A 137 25.86 6.46 -29.85
N GLY A 138 24.75 6.95 -29.31
CA GLY A 138 23.38 6.63 -29.70
C GLY A 138 22.84 5.36 -29.06
N ASP A 139 23.38 4.93 -27.91
CA ASP A 139 22.87 3.76 -27.19
C ASP A 139 21.63 4.07 -26.32
N GLY A 140 21.26 5.35 -26.21
CA GLY A 140 20.12 5.83 -25.42
C GLY A 140 20.46 6.14 -23.97
N GLU A 141 21.73 6.04 -23.57
CA GLU A 141 22.22 6.35 -22.23
C GLU A 141 23.18 7.56 -22.26
N ALA A 142 23.33 8.22 -21.11
CA ALA A 142 24.26 9.35 -21.02
C ALA A 142 25.72 8.86 -20.99
N ASP A 143 26.53 9.27 -21.96
CA ASP A 143 27.98 9.06 -22.01
C ASP A 143 28.76 10.13 -21.22
N ALA A 144 28.25 11.36 -21.25
CA ALA A 144 28.86 12.51 -20.60
C ALA A 144 27.81 13.35 -19.88
N VAL A 145 28.24 14.04 -18.83
CA VAL A 145 27.38 14.92 -18.03
C VAL A 145 28.12 16.22 -17.77
N LEU A 146 27.44 17.34 -17.91
CA LEU A 146 27.89 18.66 -17.43
C LEU A 146 27.01 19.10 -16.28
N GLN A 147 27.61 19.44 -15.14
CA GLN A 147 26.86 20.00 -14.01
C GLN A 147 26.75 21.52 -14.14
N LEU A 148 25.53 22.05 -13.99
CA LEU A 148 25.28 23.47 -13.77
C LEU A 148 24.68 23.67 -12.38
N ASP A 149 25.24 24.60 -11.62
CA ASP A 149 24.70 24.90 -10.29
C ASP A 149 23.35 25.64 -10.39
N GLY A 150 22.36 25.12 -9.64
CA GLY A 150 20.99 25.63 -9.65
C GLY A 150 20.06 24.98 -10.68
N ALA A 151 18.75 25.20 -10.51
CA ALA A 151 17.70 24.64 -11.34
C ALA A 151 17.44 25.55 -12.54
N LEU A 152 18.26 25.36 -13.58
CA LEU A 152 18.27 26.18 -14.79
C LEU A 152 17.57 25.45 -15.93
N ASN A 153 16.84 26.20 -16.73
CA ASN A 153 16.29 25.73 -18.00
C ASN A 153 17.12 26.33 -19.14
N LEU A 154 17.39 25.55 -20.17
CA LEU A 154 18.21 25.96 -21.29
C LEU A 154 17.44 25.82 -22.59
N THR A 155 17.84 26.65 -23.55
CA THR A 155 17.39 26.51 -24.94
C THR A 155 18.56 26.80 -25.86
N GLU A 156 18.45 26.41 -27.13
CA GLU A 156 19.43 26.83 -28.12
C GLU A 156 19.21 28.29 -28.51
N LEU A 157 20.29 29.07 -28.56
CA LEU A 157 20.26 30.47 -28.99
C LEU A 157 19.61 30.62 -30.38
N ILE A 158 19.87 29.66 -31.26
CA ILE A 158 19.20 29.46 -32.53
C ILE A 158 19.04 27.93 -32.69
N PRO A 159 17.88 27.42 -33.12
CA PRO A 159 17.71 25.98 -33.35
C PRO A 159 18.80 25.38 -34.24
N GLY A 160 19.41 24.28 -33.80
CA GLY A 160 20.53 23.58 -34.42
C GLY A 160 21.90 24.25 -34.26
N SER A 161 22.02 25.32 -33.47
CA SER A 161 23.30 26.00 -33.27
C SER A 161 24.28 25.20 -32.40
N GLY A 162 23.78 24.40 -31.46
CA GLY A 162 24.53 23.83 -30.34
C GLY A 162 25.13 24.89 -29.43
N ILE A 163 24.55 26.08 -29.37
CA ILE A 163 24.92 27.11 -28.41
C ILE A 163 23.75 27.23 -27.44
N LEU A 164 23.95 26.74 -26.21
CA LEU A 164 22.93 26.78 -25.18
C LEU A 164 23.00 28.08 -24.39
N VAL A 165 21.83 28.61 -24.06
CA VAL A 165 21.62 29.80 -23.23
C VAL A 165 20.51 29.51 -22.22
N LEU A 166 20.39 30.32 -21.18
CA LEU A 166 19.21 30.27 -20.32
C LEU A 166 17.95 30.51 -21.14
N ALA A 167 16.94 29.68 -20.92
CA ALA A 167 15.61 29.90 -21.48
C ALA A 167 14.97 31.14 -20.84
N GLU A 168 14.22 31.90 -21.64
CA GLU A 168 13.48 33.07 -21.15
C GLU A 168 12.14 32.62 -20.57
N ASN A 169 11.80 33.13 -19.39
CA ASN A 169 10.46 32.98 -18.82
C ASN A 169 9.50 33.94 -19.54
N MET A 170 8.41 33.40 -20.07
CA MET A 170 7.38 34.11 -20.80
C MET A 170 6.13 34.29 -19.95
N THR A 171 5.52 35.46 -20.04
CA THR A 171 4.15 35.67 -19.56
C THR A 171 3.29 36.05 -20.75
N ARG A 172 2.33 35.18 -21.10
CA ARG A 172 1.43 35.39 -22.24
C ARG A 172 -0.02 35.33 -21.79
N GLN A 173 -0.83 36.18 -22.41
CA GLN A 173 -2.26 36.26 -22.15
C GLN A 173 -3.00 36.32 -23.48
N GLY A 174 -4.09 35.56 -23.55
CA GLY A 174 -5.05 35.54 -24.64
C GLY A 174 -6.02 36.72 -24.62
N ASP A 175 -7.15 36.55 -25.27
CA ASP A 175 -8.29 37.45 -25.29
C ASP A 175 -9.62 36.71 -25.05
N ALA A 176 -10.72 37.14 -25.67
CA ALA A 176 -12.03 36.51 -25.46
C ALA A 176 -12.42 35.51 -26.56
N GLY A 177 -11.51 35.22 -27.48
CA GLY A 177 -11.68 34.21 -28.52
C GLY A 177 -10.66 33.09 -28.37
N ASN A 178 -10.84 32.02 -29.15
CA ASN A 178 -9.98 30.84 -29.14
C ASN A 178 -8.53 31.20 -29.50
N ASN A 179 -7.61 30.95 -28.57
CA ASN A 179 -6.21 31.29 -28.68
C ASN A 179 -5.34 30.03 -28.70
N THR A 180 -4.10 30.20 -29.19
CA THR A 180 -3.07 29.17 -29.10
C THR A 180 -1.82 29.83 -28.53
N LEU A 181 -1.47 29.45 -27.30
CA LEU A 181 -0.37 30.03 -26.54
C LEU A 181 0.70 28.95 -26.31
N ALA A 182 1.98 29.35 -26.42
CA ALA A 182 3.13 28.48 -26.17
C ALA A 182 4.15 29.21 -25.28
N GLY A 183 4.63 28.52 -24.23
CA GLY A 183 5.61 29.01 -23.26
C GLY A 183 7.03 28.93 -23.82
N GLY A 184 7.51 27.71 -24.11
CA GLY A 184 8.86 27.46 -24.59
C GLY A 184 9.60 26.52 -23.65
N ALA A 185 10.85 26.84 -23.31
CA ALA A 185 11.64 26.07 -22.35
C ALA A 185 11.79 26.80 -20.99
N GLY A 186 11.04 27.90 -20.81
CA GLY A 186 11.18 28.79 -19.66
C GLY A 186 10.47 28.25 -18.43
N LYS A 187 10.27 29.10 -17.44
CA LYS A 187 9.20 28.92 -16.45
C LYS A 187 8.13 29.92 -16.79
N ASP A 188 7.14 29.46 -17.52
CA ASP A 188 6.21 30.27 -18.27
C ASP A 188 4.88 30.42 -17.53
N THR A 189 4.16 31.49 -17.82
CA THR A 189 2.83 31.77 -17.29
C THR A 189 1.90 32.11 -18.45
N LEU A 190 0.95 31.23 -18.72
CA LEU A 190 0.02 31.33 -19.84
C LEU A 190 -1.42 31.44 -19.32
N SER A 191 -2.19 32.40 -19.84
CA SER A 191 -3.61 32.59 -19.49
C SER A 191 -4.45 32.75 -20.75
N GLY A 192 -5.43 31.87 -20.96
CA GLY A 192 -6.35 31.88 -22.11
C GLY A 192 -7.41 32.98 -22.02
N LEU A 193 -7.98 33.16 -20.83
CA LEU A 193 -9.09 34.04 -20.47
C LEU A 193 -10.46 33.51 -20.87
N ALA A 194 -10.97 33.79 -22.06
CA ALA A 194 -12.26 33.26 -22.50
C ALA A 194 -12.15 32.78 -23.94
N GLY A 195 -12.84 31.71 -24.29
CA GLY A 195 -12.67 31.05 -25.57
C GLY A 195 -12.44 29.57 -25.38
N HIS A 196 -12.16 28.86 -26.48
CA HIS A 196 -11.66 27.49 -26.42
C HIS A 196 -10.18 27.53 -26.78
N ASP A 197 -9.33 27.56 -25.77
CA ASP A 197 -7.92 27.87 -25.88
C ASP A 197 -7.06 26.61 -25.90
N LEU A 198 -5.91 26.70 -26.57
CA LEU A 198 -4.86 25.69 -26.55
C LEU A 198 -3.62 26.29 -25.90
N LEU A 199 -3.29 25.84 -24.69
CA LEU A 199 -2.11 26.29 -23.94
C LEU A 199 -1.10 25.14 -23.90
N ASN A 200 0.15 25.44 -24.29
CA ASN A 200 1.28 24.52 -24.21
C ASN A 200 2.43 25.18 -23.44
N GLY A 201 2.78 24.67 -22.27
CA GLY A 201 3.89 25.15 -21.47
C GLY A 201 5.22 24.91 -22.18
N GLY A 202 5.56 23.64 -22.35
CA GLY A 202 6.77 23.18 -23.04
C GLY A 202 7.73 22.54 -22.05
N ASP A 203 9.00 22.92 -22.04
CA ASP A 203 9.92 22.45 -21.00
C ASP A 203 9.90 23.43 -19.82
N GLY A 204 10.01 22.90 -18.60
CA GLY A 204 10.19 23.70 -17.40
C GLY A 204 8.89 23.88 -16.63
N SER A 205 9.01 24.21 -15.34
CA SER A 205 7.83 24.32 -14.46
C SER A 205 6.98 25.55 -14.79
N ASP A 206 5.84 25.30 -15.42
CA ASP A 206 4.95 26.29 -15.98
C ASP A 206 3.64 26.45 -15.18
N SER A 207 2.95 27.55 -15.43
CA SER A 207 1.61 27.83 -14.89
C SER A 207 0.65 28.18 -16.02
N LEU A 208 -0.34 27.33 -16.23
CA LEU A 208 -1.35 27.45 -17.28
C LEU A 208 -2.75 27.64 -16.65
N ASP A 209 -3.48 28.65 -17.15
CA ASP A 209 -4.86 28.96 -16.76
C ASP A 209 -5.71 29.11 -18.04
N GLY A 210 -6.59 28.14 -18.31
CA GLY A 210 -7.48 28.13 -19.48
C GLY A 210 -8.46 29.30 -19.43
N GLY A 211 -9.26 29.34 -18.36
CA GLY A 211 -10.15 30.45 -18.07
C GLY A 211 -11.62 30.05 -18.26
N ALA A 212 -12.27 30.46 -19.34
CA ALA A 212 -13.68 30.18 -19.56
C ALA A 212 -13.94 29.66 -20.98
N GLY A 213 -14.60 28.53 -21.08
CA GLY A 213 -14.81 27.76 -22.29
C GLY A 213 -14.12 26.40 -22.16
N ASP A 214 -14.29 25.54 -23.16
CA ASP A 214 -13.68 24.21 -23.17
C ASP A 214 -12.23 24.34 -23.69
N ASP A 215 -11.26 24.30 -22.79
CA ASP A 215 -9.84 24.54 -23.07
C ASP A 215 -9.03 23.23 -23.19
N THR A 216 -7.85 23.30 -23.81
CA THR A 216 -6.88 22.21 -23.86
C THR A 216 -5.55 22.66 -23.32
N LEU A 217 -5.11 22.04 -22.23
CA LEU A 217 -3.88 22.37 -21.53
C LEU A 217 -2.88 21.22 -21.65
N VAL A 218 -1.64 21.58 -21.96
CA VAL A 218 -0.48 20.69 -22.07
C VAL A 218 0.61 21.35 -21.25
N GLY A 219 0.92 20.82 -20.07
CA GLY A 219 2.01 21.32 -19.25
C GLY A 219 3.33 21.18 -19.99
N GLY A 220 3.67 19.92 -20.28
CA GLY A 220 4.89 19.54 -20.96
C GLY A 220 5.83 18.86 -19.97
N TYR A 221 7.13 19.10 -20.08
CA TYR A 221 8.11 18.48 -19.19
C TYR A 221 8.32 19.31 -17.93
N SER A 222 8.76 18.65 -16.85
CA SER A 222 8.82 19.19 -15.49
C SER A 222 7.45 19.31 -14.83
N ALA A 223 7.44 19.70 -13.55
CA ALA A 223 6.22 19.79 -12.77
C ALA A 223 5.49 21.12 -13.03
N ASP A 224 4.28 21.03 -13.56
CA ASP A 224 3.44 22.15 -13.98
C ASP A 224 2.22 22.36 -13.09
N THR A 225 1.69 23.57 -13.11
CA THR A 225 0.41 23.92 -12.47
C THR A 225 -0.62 24.27 -13.53
N LEU A 226 -1.63 23.42 -13.66
CA LEU A 226 -2.67 23.52 -14.69
C LEU A 226 -4.02 23.85 -14.04
N THR A 227 -4.70 24.85 -14.58
CA THR A 227 -6.04 25.27 -14.14
C THR A 227 -6.92 25.36 -15.37
N GLY A 228 -7.98 24.55 -15.43
CA GLY A 228 -8.88 24.54 -16.58
C GLY A 228 -9.78 25.77 -16.57
N GLY A 229 -10.38 26.04 -15.42
CA GLY A 229 -11.34 27.11 -15.23
C GLY A 229 -12.78 26.62 -15.42
N ALA A 230 -13.58 27.38 -16.17
CA ALA A 230 -15.00 27.10 -16.37
C ALA A 230 -15.24 26.53 -17.76
N GLY A 231 -15.57 25.24 -17.86
CA GLY A 231 -15.82 24.59 -19.15
C GLY A 231 -15.76 23.09 -18.99
N ASN A 232 -15.62 22.37 -20.09
CA ASN A 232 -15.19 20.97 -20.09
C ASN A 232 -13.77 20.92 -20.66
N ASP A 233 -12.79 21.00 -19.78
CA ASP A 233 -11.40 21.19 -20.15
C ASP A 233 -10.71 19.85 -20.42
N THR A 234 -9.65 19.87 -21.21
CA THR A 234 -8.85 18.68 -21.54
C THR A 234 -7.40 18.91 -21.14
N PHE A 235 -6.92 18.12 -20.17
CA PHE A 235 -5.52 18.07 -19.77
C PHE A 235 -4.86 16.89 -20.49
N ARG A 236 -3.90 17.16 -21.37
CA ARG A 236 -3.36 16.17 -22.31
C ARG A 236 -1.88 15.91 -22.05
N PHE A 237 -1.53 14.63 -21.95
CA PHE A 237 -0.17 14.15 -21.73
C PHE A 237 0.27 13.27 -22.89
N ALA A 238 1.43 13.56 -23.48
CA ALA A 238 1.97 12.83 -24.63
C ALA A 238 3.02 11.77 -24.24
N SER A 239 3.65 11.88 -23.09
CA SER A 239 4.57 10.88 -22.54
C SER A 239 4.40 10.71 -21.02
N LEU A 240 5.05 9.70 -20.45
CA LEU A 240 4.98 9.42 -19.00
C LEU A 240 5.72 10.48 -18.18
N GLU A 241 6.72 11.11 -18.77
CA GLU A 241 7.58 12.11 -18.17
C GLU A 241 6.82 13.42 -17.94
N GLU A 242 5.89 13.76 -18.84
CA GLU A 242 5.02 14.93 -18.71
C GLU A 242 4.05 14.83 -17.52
N LEU A 243 3.78 13.62 -16.99
CA LEU A 243 2.86 13.45 -15.85
C LEU A 243 3.51 13.74 -14.50
N ARG A 244 4.83 13.94 -14.46
CA ARG A 244 5.62 13.88 -13.22
C ARG A 244 5.56 15.18 -12.43
N GLY A 245 4.74 15.18 -11.38
CA GLY A 245 4.68 16.28 -10.42
C GLY A 245 3.72 17.39 -10.81
N ASP A 246 2.99 17.19 -11.91
CA ASP A 246 1.93 18.07 -12.35
C ASP A 246 0.80 18.15 -11.34
N SER A 247 0.18 19.33 -11.29
CA SER A 247 -0.95 19.63 -10.43
C SER A 247 -2.06 20.30 -11.22
N ILE A 248 -3.18 19.60 -11.36
CA ILE A 248 -4.43 20.13 -11.89
C ILE A 248 -5.25 20.67 -10.71
N THR A 249 -5.47 21.98 -10.67
CA THR A 249 -5.90 22.66 -9.43
C THR A 249 -7.41 22.71 -9.22
N ASP A 250 -8.20 22.44 -10.26
CA ASP A 250 -9.65 22.61 -10.31
C ASP A 250 -10.39 21.57 -11.18
N PHE A 251 -9.83 20.37 -11.36
CA PHE A 251 -10.46 19.30 -12.13
C PHE A 251 -11.90 19.04 -11.63
N SER A 252 -12.85 18.99 -12.55
CA SER A 252 -14.28 19.02 -12.25
C SER A 252 -15.12 18.11 -13.16
N LEU A 253 -16.43 18.05 -12.93
CA LEU A 253 -17.35 17.27 -13.76
C LEU A 253 -17.46 17.86 -15.17
N GLY A 254 -17.06 17.07 -16.16
CA GLY A 254 -17.03 17.48 -17.57
C GLY A 254 -15.61 17.47 -18.13
N ASP A 255 -14.63 17.76 -17.28
CA ASP A 255 -13.21 17.77 -17.63
C ASP A 255 -12.69 16.38 -17.96
N ARG A 256 -11.62 16.36 -18.73
CA ARG A 256 -10.97 15.16 -19.25
C ARG A 256 -9.49 15.19 -18.98
N LEU A 257 -8.99 14.09 -18.46
CA LEU A 257 -7.58 13.79 -18.44
C LEU A 257 -7.28 12.79 -19.56
N ASP A 258 -6.59 13.25 -20.60
CA ASP A 258 -6.27 12.46 -21.78
C ASP A 258 -4.88 11.81 -21.66
N LEU A 259 -4.90 10.51 -21.35
CA LEU A 259 -3.74 9.62 -21.27
C LEU A 259 -3.74 8.59 -22.41
N SER A 260 -4.61 8.77 -23.41
CA SER A 260 -4.86 7.78 -24.45
C SER A 260 -3.63 7.44 -25.30
N GLY A 261 -2.67 8.37 -25.38
CA GLY A 261 -1.39 8.19 -26.07
C GLY A 261 -0.39 7.30 -25.35
N LEU A 262 -0.61 6.98 -24.07
CA LEU A 262 0.39 6.35 -23.21
C LEU A 262 0.27 4.82 -23.14
N GLY A 263 -0.83 4.25 -23.63
CA GLY A 263 -1.06 2.80 -23.59
C GLY A 263 -1.24 2.22 -22.19
N LEU A 264 -1.62 3.05 -21.22
CA LEU A 264 -1.84 2.65 -19.82
C LEU A 264 -3.19 1.95 -19.64
N GLN A 265 -3.23 0.98 -18.72
CA GLN A 265 -4.44 0.34 -18.24
C GLN A 265 -4.90 1.00 -16.95
N PHE A 266 -6.05 1.68 -16.99
CA PHE A 266 -6.67 2.21 -15.79
C PHE A 266 -7.32 1.10 -14.96
N ILE A 267 -6.89 0.97 -13.71
CA ILE A 267 -7.37 -0.06 -12.78
C ILE A 267 -8.30 0.49 -11.69
N GLY A 268 -8.60 1.79 -11.70
CA GLY A 268 -9.50 2.42 -10.73
C GLY A 268 -8.80 2.91 -9.46
N GLU A 269 -9.54 2.97 -8.36
CA GLU A 269 -9.00 3.27 -7.02
C GLU A 269 -8.29 2.03 -6.47
N GLY A 270 -7.09 2.18 -5.92
CA GLY A 270 -6.38 1.08 -5.27
C GLY A 270 -4.88 1.01 -5.57
N GLU A 271 -4.33 -0.20 -5.43
CA GLU A 271 -2.89 -0.49 -5.54
C GLU A 271 -2.58 -1.21 -6.86
N PHE A 272 -1.33 -1.08 -7.34
CA PHE A 272 -0.87 -1.79 -8.53
C PHE A 272 -0.87 -3.31 -8.36
N THR A 273 -1.15 -4.02 -9.45
CA THR A 273 -1.14 -5.49 -9.49
C THR A 273 0.22 -6.06 -9.86
N ARG A 274 1.25 -5.20 -10.02
CA ARG A 274 2.57 -5.52 -10.59
C ARG A 274 2.46 -5.97 -12.04
N THR A 275 1.50 -5.41 -12.76
CA THR A 275 1.38 -5.56 -14.21
C THR A 275 1.96 -4.30 -14.86
N PRO A 276 2.89 -4.42 -15.83
CA PRO A 276 3.44 -3.24 -16.49
C PRO A 276 2.37 -2.41 -17.19
N GLY A 277 2.47 -1.10 -17.08
CA GLY A 277 1.59 -0.14 -17.75
C GLY A 277 0.28 0.10 -17.03
N GLU A 278 0.24 -0.02 -15.70
CA GLU A 278 -0.97 0.27 -14.92
C GLU A 278 -1.02 1.73 -14.47
N VAL A 279 -2.24 2.25 -14.34
CA VAL A 279 -2.52 3.54 -13.71
C VAL A 279 -3.69 3.39 -12.74
N CYS A 280 -3.48 3.80 -11.50
CA CYS A 280 -4.49 3.82 -10.44
C CYS A 280 -4.56 5.20 -9.82
N PHE A 281 -5.60 5.44 -9.03
CA PHE A 281 -5.67 6.63 -8.20
C PHE A 281 -5.88 6.28 -6.74
N SER A 282 -5.48 7.20 -5.87
CA SER A 282 -5.91 7.21 -4.47
C SER A 282 -6.44 8.58 -4.12
N SER A 283 -7.45 8.61 -3.27
CA SER A 283 -8.09 9.85 -2.85
C SER A 283 -7.75 10.13 -1.39
N THR A 284 -7.39 11.37 -1.09
CA THR A 284 -7.11 11.82 0.28
C THR A 284 -7.89 13.10 0.56
N SER A 285 -8.55 13.16 1.72
CA SER A 285 -9.10 14.41 2.23
C SER A 285 -8.00 15.20 2.91
N GLY A 286 -7.64 16.36 2.36
CA GLY A 286 -6.76 17.32 3.02
C GLY A 286 -7.36 17.80 4.37
N VAL A 287 -6.49 18.28 5.26
CA VAL A 287 -6.90 18.84 6.57
C VAL A 287 -7.78 20.10 6.45
N ASP A 288 -7.76 20.72 5.28
CA ASP A 288 -8.57 21.88 4.89
C ASP A 288 -9.93 21.48 4.27
N GLY A 289 -10.21 20.18 4.17
CA GLY A 289 -11.41 19.62 3.52
C GLY A 289 -11.35 19.65 2.00
N LYS A 290 -10.23 20.06 1.40
CA LYS A 290 -10.02 19.98 -0.05
C LYS A 290 -9.71 18.52 -0.40
N LEU A 291 -10.36 18.03 -1.45
CA LEU A 291 -10.21 16.66 -1.91
C LEU A 291 -9.13 16.63 -2.97
N THR A 292 -8.16 15.75 -2.75
CA THR A 292 -7.03 15.58 -3.63
C THR A 292 -7.00 14.13 -4.07
N VAL A 293 -6.94 13.92 -5.38
CA VAL A 293 -6.70 12.63 -6.01
C VAL A 293 -5.25 12.61 -6.48
N SER A 294 -4.53 11.56 -6.10
CA SER A 294 -3.18 11.28 -6.58
C SER A 294 -3.27 10.16 -7.60
N LEU A 295 -3.07 10.48 -8.87
CA LEU A 295 -2.95 9.51 -9.94
C LEU A 295 -1.53 8.98 -9.98
N SER A 296 -1.38 7.66 -9.82
CA SER A 296 -0.11 6.95 -9.73
C SER A 296 0.03 6.02 -10.94
N ILE A 297 1.25 5.87 -11.48
CA ILE A 297 1.52 5.10 -12.70
C ILE A 297 2.66 4.12 -12.46
N ASP A 298 2.47 2.86 -12.85
CA ASP A 298 3.45 1.77 -12.76
C ASP A 298 3.76 1.24 -14.19
N PRO A 299 4.71 1.86 -14.91
CA PRO A 299 5.01 1.49 -16.27
C PRO A 299 5.84 0.20 -16.40
N ASP A 300 6.61 -0.18 -15.38
CA ASP A 300 7.50 -1.35 -15.42
C ASP A 300 6.96 -2.58 -14.67
N GLY A 301 5.88 -2.41 -13.91
CA GLY A 301 5.16 -3.47 -13.21
C GLY A 301 5.84 -3.89 -11.90
N ASP A 302 6.67 -3.04 -11.30
CA ASP A 302 7.36 -3.36 -10.05
C ASP A 302 6.47 -3.16 -8.81
N GLY A 303 5.30 -2.54 -8.99
CA GLY A 303 4.32 -2.22 -7.96
C GLY A 303 4.55 -0.87 -7.27
N TYR A 304 5.48 -0.05 -7.74
CA TYR A 304 5.76 1.29 -7.23
C TYR A 304 5.44 2.35 -8.28
N SER A 305 4.96 3.50 -7.81
CA SER A 305 4.64 4.60 -8.72
C SER A 305 5.89 5.27 -9.26
N TYR A 306 5.97 5.43 -10.57
CA TYR A 306 7.03 6.14 -11.30
C TYR A 306 6.91 7.69 -11.18
N GLY A 307 5.73 8.17 -10.80
CA GLY A 307 5.42 9.59 -10.61
C GLY A 307 4.00 9.78 -10.07
N GLN A 308 3.62 11.01 -9.74
CA GLN A 308 2.25 11.33 -9.36
C GLN A 308 1.77 12.59 -10.09
N LEU A 309 0.56 12.52 -10.65
CA LEU A 309 -0.24 13.66 -11.08
C LEU A 309 -1.25 13.95 -9.97
N THR A 310 -1.30 15.20 -9.52
CA THR A 310 -2.25 15.62 -8.48
C THR A 310 -3.46 16.28 -9.13
N LEU A 311 -4.66 15.77 -8.85
CA LEU A 311 -5.91 16.40 -9.25
C LEU A 311 -6.63 16.91 -8.02
N THR A 312 -7.09 18.15 -8.07
CA THR A 312 -7.83 18.75 -6.97
C THR A 312 -9.24 19.12 -7.39
N GLY A 313 -10.22 18.88 -6.53
CA GLY A 313 -11.64 19.18 -6.80
C GLY A 313 -12.51 17.95 -7.04
N VAL A 314 -11.90 16.77 -7.14
CA VAL A 314 -12.57 15.48 -7.37
C VAL A 314 -12.21 14.45 -6.31
N ARG A 315 -12.99 13.36 -6.28
CA ARG A 315 -12.76 12.19 -5.41
C ARG A 315 -12.54 10.91 -6.19
N ALA A 316 -13.27 10.75 -7.29
CA ALA A 316 -13.30 9.53 -8.06
C ALA A 316 -13.10 9.82 -9.55
N LEU A 317 -12.46 8.87 -10.23
CA LEU A 317 -12.20 8.89 -11.65
C LEU A 317 -12.71 7.61 -12.31
N ALA A 318 -13.19 7.73 -13.54
CA ALA A 318 -13.50 6.59 -14.40
C ALA A 318 -13.08 6.88 -15.83
N GLU A 319 -12.86 5.81 -16.60
CA GLU A 319 -12.71 5.95 -18.04
C GLU A 319 -14.05 6.26 -18.71
N THR A 320 -14.04 7.15 -19.69
CA THR A 320 -15.23 7.42 -20.53
C THR A 320 -15.75 6.17 -21.24
N VAL A 321 -14.81 5.32 -21.67
CA VAL A 321 -15.02 3.97 -22.21
C VAL A 321 -13.86 3.12 -21.71
N LYS A 322 -14.13 1.92 -21.19
CA LYS A 322 -13.09 1.02 -20.69
C LYS A 322 -11.98 0.80 -21.74
N GLY A 323 -10.73 1.06 -21.35
CA GLY A 323 -9.54 1.00 -22.20
C GLY A 323 -9.36 2.19 -23.14
N SER A 324 -9.99 3.33 -22.87
CA SER A 324 -9.82 4.56 -23.66
C SER A 324 -8.59 5.37 -23.26
N GLY A 325 -8.12 5.22 -22.01
CA GLY A 325 -7.12 6.11 -21.43
C GLY A 325 -7.59 7.55 -21.25
N ILE A 326 -8.90 7.82 -21.35
CA ILE A 326 -9.48 9.15 -21.10
C ILE A 326 -10.26 9.07 -19.80
N LEU A 327 -9.71 9.69 -18.75
CA LEU A 327 -10.29 9.72 -17.41
C LEU A 327 -11.16 10.96 -17.23
N VAL A 328 -12.28 10.79 -16.53
CA VAL A 328 -13.22 11.86 -16.17
C VAL A 328 -13.58 11.76 -14.69
N ALA A 329 -13.95 12.89 -14.12
CA ALA A 329 -14.53 12.95 -12.79
C ALA A 329 -15.86 12.19 -12.73
N VAL A 330 -16.06 11.46 -11.64
CA VAL A 330 -17.32 10.75 -11.36
C VAL A 330 -18.04 11.44 -10.20
N ALA A 331 -19.37 11.53 -10.29
CA ALA A 331 -20.19 12.20 -9.29
C ALA A 331 -20.70 11.19 -8.25
N ASP A 332 -20.55 11.53 -6.98
CA ASP A 332 -21.17 10.82 -5.87
C ASP A 332 -22.71 10.81 -5.99
N LYS A 333 -23.33 9.67 -5.68
CA LYS A 333 -24.78 9.48 -5.62
C LYS A 333 -25.26 9.33 -4.19
N THR A 334 -26.49 9.77 -3.97
CA THR A 334 -27.26 9.39 -2.79
C THR A 334 -28.56 8.74 -3.25
N LEU A 335 -28.66 7.44 -3.02
CA LEU A 335 -29.80 6.60 -3.41
C LEU A 335 -30.55 6.15 -2.17
N SER A 336 -31.88 6.23 -2.21
CA SER A 336 -32.72 5.69 -1.16
C SER A 336 -33.90 4.93 -1.76
N GLY A 337 -34.06 3.68 -1.33
CA GLY A 337 -35.15 2.79 -1.71
C GLY A 337 -36.46 3.15 -1.02
N THR A 338 -37.38 2.19 -0.99
CA THR A 338 -38.67 2.30 -0.32
C THR A 338 -38.89 1.12 0.61
N THR A 339 -40.15 0.78 0.92
CA THR A 339 -40.46 -0.39 1.74
C THR A 339 -40.66 -1.66 0.91
N ALA A 340 -40.20 -1.68 -0.34
CA ALA A 340 -40.32 -2.81 -1.26
C ALA A 340 -38.94 -3.42 -1.51
N SER A 341 -38.91 -4.65 -2.03
CA SER A 341 -37.65 -5.24 -2.50
C SER A 341 -37.18 -4.55 -3.78
N GLU A 342 -36.01 -3.92 -3.71
CA GLU A 342 -35.46 -3.08 -4.76
C GLU A 342 -34.02 -3.49 -5.12
N SER A 343 -33.57 -3.04 -6.28
CA SER A 343 -32.16 -3.16 -6.68
C SER A 343 -31.63 -1.77 -6.95
N LEU A 344 -30.67 -1.36 -6.13
CA LEU A 344 -30.05 -0.04 -6.20
C LEU A 344 -28.57 -0.22 -6.48
N ALA A 345 -28.05 0.54 -7.44
CA ALA A 345 -26.65 0.46 -7.85
C ALA A 345 -26.06 1.86 -7.96
N GLY A 346 -24.88 2.02 -7.38
CA GLY A 346 -24.01 3.16 -7.52
C GLY A 346 -23.33 3.26 -8.89
N ASP A 347 -22.23 3.98 -8.97
CA ASP A 347 -21.23 3.89 -10.05
C ASP A 347 -19.80 3.82 -9.49
N ALA A 348 -18.88 4.65 -9.97
CA ALA A 348 -17.49 4.66 -9.51
C ALA A 348 -17.22 5.80 -8.50
N GLY A 349 -18.23 6.64 -8.23
CA GLY A 349 -18.20 7.71 -7.23
C GLY A 349 -18.33 7.18 -5.81
N TRP A 350 -18.25 8.07 -4.82
CA TRP A 350 -18.45 7.67 -3.42
C TRP A 350 -19.93 7.72 -3.07
N ASP A 351 -20.60 6.60 -3.21
CA ASP A 351 -22.04 6.54 -3.17
C ASP A 351 -22.57 6.23 -1.77
N THR A 352 -23.72 6.82 -1.45
CA THR A 352 -24.51 6.47 -0.26
C THR A 352 -25.81 5.82 -0.70
N ILE A 353 -25.99 4.54 -0.38
CA ILE A 353 -27.14 3.75 -0.79
C ILE A 353 -27.87 3.24 0.46
N ASN A 354 -29.16 3.52 0.56
CA ASN A 354 -30.00 3.10 1.70
C ASN A 354 -31.25 2.35 1.21
N GLY A 355 -31.33 1.03 1.46
CA GLY A 355 -32.41 0.15 1.01
C GLY A 355 -33.75 0.45 1.69
N GLN A 356 -33.70 0.81 2.98
CA GLN A 356 -34.85 1.00 3.88
C GLN A 356 -35.50 -0.32 4.33
N ALA A 357 -36.59 -0.77 3.70
CA ALA A 357 -37.28 -1.97 4.14
C ALA A 357 -37.65 -2.85 2.95
N GLY A 358 -37.60 -4.17 3.13
CA GLY A 358 -37.74 -5.09 2.01
C GLY A 358 -36.49 -5.96 1.93
N ASN A 359 -36.47 -6.88 0.98
CA ASN A 359 -35.25 -7.65 0.70
C ASN A 359 -34.57 -7.00 -0.50
N ASP A 360 -33.57 -6.18 -0.26
CA ASP A 360 -32.93 -5.33 -1.24
C ASP A 360 -31.64 -5.94 -1.80
N THR A 361 -31.25 -5.48 -2.98
CA THR A 361 -29.93 -5.78 -3.56
C THR A 361 -29.21 -4.48 -3.82
N LEU A 362 -28.18 -4.20 -3.02
CA LEU A 362 -27.40 -2.96 -3.06
C LEU A 362 -26.02 -3.25 -3.65
N ALA A 363 -25.59 -2.43 -4.61
CA ALA A 363 -24.27 -2.50 -5.21
C ALA A 363 -23.62 -1.12 -5.24
N GLY A 364 -22.46 -0.94 -4.60
CA GLY A 364 -21.68 0.31 -4.68
C GLY A 364 -20.99 0.46 -6.05
N ASN A 365 -20.31 -0.62 -6.45
CA ASN A 365 -19.47 -0.83 -7.63
C ASN A 365 -18.03 -0.33 -7.47
N GLY A 366 -17.74 0.95 -7.61
CA GLY A 366 -16.38 1.46 -7.44
C GLY A 366 -16.36 2.72 -6.60
N GLY A 367 -15.23 3.00 -5.97
CA GLY A 367 -15.13 4.12 -5.02
C GLY A 367 -15.42 3.65 -3.59
N ASN A 368 -15.33 4.56 -2.63
CA ASN A 368 -15.55 4.24 -1.22
C ASN A 368 -17.01 4.49 -0.86
N ASP A 369 -17.80 3.43 -0.86
CA ASP A 369 -19.25 3.49 -0.75
C ASP A 369 -19.74 3.27 0.68
N ARG A 370 -20.96 3.76 0.94
CA ARG A 370 -21.73 3.45 2.16
C ARG A 370 -23.05 2.80 1.78
N LEU A 371 -23.19 1.52 2.11
CA LEU A 371 -24.41 0.75 1.87
C LEU A 371 -25.09 0.40 3.20
N ASP A 372 -26.39 0.66 3.28
CA ASP A 372 -27.25 0.35 4.42
C ASP A 372 -28.50 -0.40 3.92
N GLY A 373 -28.61 -1.71 4.23
CA GLY A 373 -29.73 -2.56 3.82
C GLY A 373 -31.05 -2.12 4.48
N GLY A 374 -31.01 -1.94 5.80
CA GLY A 374 -32.13 -1.44 6.58
C GLY A 374 -32.87 -2.58 7.27
N THR A 375 -34.06 -2.95 6.82
CA THR A 375 -34.81 -4.09 7.40
C THR A 375 -35.25 -5.07 6.34
N GLY A 376 -35.13 -6.37 6.61
CA GLY A 376 -35.39 -7.43 5.65
C GLY A 376 -34.09 -8.19 5.37
N ASN A 377 -34.10 -9.08 4.40
CA ASN A 377 -32.92 -9.90 4.09
C ASN A 377 -32.24 -9.33 2.85
N ASP A 378 -31.18 -8.57 3.07
CA ASP A 378 -30.54 -7.74 2.05
C ASP A 378 -29.29 -8.41 1.49
N LEU A 379 -28.97 -8.10 0.23
CA LEU A 379 -27.74 -8.51 -0.45
C LEU A 379 -26.90 -7.27 -0.77
N LEU A 380 -25.77 -7.12 -0.08
CA LEU A 380 -24.87 -5.99 -0.23
C LEU A 380 -23.57 -6.41 -0.94
N THR A 381 -23.17 -5.65 -1.95
CA THR A 381 -21.84 -5.73 -2.57
C THR A 381 -21.26 -4.33 -2.61
N GLY A 382 -20.19 -4.08 -1.87
CA GLY A 382 -19.46 -2.81 -1.91
C GLY A 382 -18.87 -2.60 -3.30
N GLY A 383 -17.88 -3.40 -3.64
CA GLY A 383 -17.21 -3.36 -4.94
C GLY A 383 -15.74 -3.02 -4.74
N SER A 384 -15.11 -2.32 -5.67
CA SER A 384 -13.72 -1.89 -5.50
C SER A 384 -13.66 -0.58 -4.71
N GLY A 385 -12.83 -0.52 -3.68
CA GLY A 385 -12.72 0.64 -2.80
C GLY A 385 -12.71 0.19 -1.35
N ALA A 386 -12.80 1.15 -0.44
CA ALA A 386 -12.97 0.91 0.99
C ALA A 386 -14.42 1.19 1.39
N ASP A 387 -15.24 0.14 1.35
CA ASP A 387 -16.67 0.27 1.55
C ASP A 387 -17.09 0.11 3.01
N THR A 388 -18.14 0.83 3.41
CA THR A 388 -18.81 0.62 4.69
C THR A 388 -20.16 -0.03 4.46
N LEU A 389 -20.30 -1.27 4.91
CA LEU A 389 -21.51 -2.07 4.73
C LEU A 389 -22.25 -2.25 6.08
N THR A 390 -23.54 -1.94 6.08
CA THR A 390 -24.46 -2.15 7.21
C THR A 390 -25.63 -2.99 6.69
N GLY A 391 -25.81 -4.21 7.20
CA GLY A 391 -26.91 -5.08 6.80
C GLY A 391 -28.24 -4.57 7.36
N GLY A 392 -28.25 -4.25 8.65
CA GLY A 392 -29.41 -3.81 9.38
C GLY A 392 -30.11 -4.98 10.08
N ALA A 393 -31.45 -4.99 10.05
CA ALA A 393 -32.25 -5.99 10.73
C ALA A 393 -32.75 -7.04 9.74
N GLY A 394 -32.25 -8.26 9.87
CA GLY A 394 -32.73 -9.42 9.11
C GLY A 394 -31.63 -10.45 9.02
N ASN A 395 -31.66 -11.27 7.97
CA ASN A 395 -30.58 -12.18 7.65
C ASN A 395 -29.93 -11.71 6.34
N ASP A 396 -28.85 -10.97 6.47
CA ASP A 396 -28.24 -10.26 5.36
C ASP A 396 -27.08 -11.04 4.75
N THR A 397 -26.72 -10.70 3.51
CA THR A 397 -25.59 -11.32 2.81
C THR A 397 -24.67 -10.25 2.26
N PHE A 398 -23.44 -10.22 2.75
CA PHE A 398 -22.35 -9.40 2.24
C PHE A 398 -21.57 -10.23 1.20
N ARG A 399 -21.59 -9.80 -0.06
CA ARG A 399 -21.09 -10.59 -1.19
C ARG A 399 -19.90 -9.94 -1.85
N TYR A 400 -18.80 -10.69 -1.90
CA TYR A 400 -17.54 -10.34 -2.56
C TYR A 400 -17.37 -11.18 -3.82
N ILE A 401 -17.03 -10.54 -4.94
CA ILE A 401 -16.94 -11.19 -6.26
C ILE A 401 -15.53 -11.18 -6.85
N SER A 402 -14.66 -10.28 -6.37
CA SER A 402 -13.23 -10.23 -6.67
C SER A 402 -12.40 -10.14 -5.39
N LEU A 403 -11.11 -10.47 -5.46
CA LEU A 403 -10.14 -10.12 -4.41
C LEU A 403 -9.81 -8.63 -4.40
N ASP A 404 -10.14 -7.92 -5.47
CA ASP A 404 -9.98 -6.46 -5.57
C ASP A 404 -11.03 -5.72 -4.74
N ASP A 405 -12.15 -6.39 -4.43
CA ASP A 405 -13.19 -5.89 -3.52
C ASP A 405 -12.74 -5.95 -2.04
N LEU A 406 -11.46 -6.29 -1.78
CA LEU A 406 -10.91 -6.45 -0.44
C LEU A 406 -9.68 -5.57 -0.30
N GLY A 407 -9.54 -4.96 0.88
CA GLY A 407 -8.39 -4.13 1.19
C GLY A 407 -7.12 -4.91 1.35
N THR A 408 -5.98 -4.22 1.30
CA THR A 408 -4.67 -4.81 1.56
C THR A 408 -4.25 -4.61 3.01
N ASN A 409 -3.35 -5.47 3.50
CA ASN A 409 -2.82 -5.38 4.87
C ASN A 409 -1.82 -4.21 5.08
N LEU A 410 -1.60 -3.37 4.06
CA LEU A 410 -0.55 -2.34 4.05
C LEU A 410 -1.05 -0.93 4.43
N SER A 411 -2.36 -0.68 4.42
CA SER A 411 -2.96 0.51 5.04
C SER A 411 -4.44 0.28 5.33
N SER A 412 -4.89 0.59 6.54
CA SER A 412 -6.29 0.41 6.97
C SER A 412 -7.30 1.32 6.24
N SER A 413 -6.86 2.11 5.26
CA SER A 413 -7.68 3.03 4.47
C SER A 413 -8.33 2.40 3.24
N GLY A 414 -7.95 1.17 2.88
CA GLY A 414 -8.44 0.49 1.66
C GLY A 414 -9.36 -0.71 1.90
N SER A 415 -9.74 -1.02 3.15
CA SER A 415 -10.44 -2.27 3.49
C SER A 415 -11.91 -2.03 3.79
N ASP A 416 -12.75 -2.85 3.15
CA ASP A 416 -14.16 -2.97 3.48
C ASP A 416 -14.38 -3.25 4.97
N ARG A 417 -15.43 -2.63 5.50
CA ARG A 417 -15.85 -2.73 6.89
C ARG A 417 -17.33 -3.07 6.97
N ILE A 418 -17.64 -4.23 7.54
CA ILE A 418 -19.01 -4.61 7.90
C ILE A 418 -19.26 -4.21 9.35
N THR A 419 -20.30 -3.40 9.56
CA THR A 419 -20.50 -2.66 10.80
C THR A 419 -21.42 -3.32 11.82
N ASP A 420 -22.20 -4.32 11.42
CA ASP A 420 -23.26 -4.91 12.25
C ASP A 420 -23.47 -6.41 12.03
N PHE A 421 -22.44 -7.13 11.56
CA PHE A 421 -22.53 -8.56 11.27
C PHE A 421 -23.02 -9.38 12.48
N ALA A 422 -24.19 -10.02 12.34
CA ALA A 422 -24.90 -10.67 13.42
C ALA A 422 -25.35 -12.10 13.08
N ASN A 423 -25.99 -12.77 14.05
CA ASN A 423 -26.50 -14.12 13.88
C ASN A 423 -27.66 -14.16 12.86
N GLY A 424 -27.44 -14.86 11.75
CA GLY A 424 -28.36 -14.91 10.61
C GLY A 424 -27.70 -14.44 9.32
N ASP A 425 -26.68 -13.57 9.45
CA ASP A 425 -25.97 -12.97 8.33
C ASP A 425 -24.90 -13.89 7.76
N LEU A 426 -24.55 -13.62 6.51
CA LEU A 426 -23.57 -14.36 5.73
C LEU A 426 -22.55 -13.43 5.07
N ILE A 427 -21.29 -13.88 5.03
CA ILE A 427 -20.25 -13.29 4.17
C ILE A 427 -19.97 -14.31 3.07
N SER A 428 -20.19 -13.93 1.80
CA SER A 428 -20.07 -14.83 0.66
C SER A 428 -18.86 -14.48 -0.20
N PHE A 429 -17.84 -15.34 -0.17
CA PHE A 429 -16.70 -15.39 -1.08
C PHE A 429 -16.87 -16.46 -2.16
N SER A 430 -18.08 -17.00 -2.32
CA SER A 430 -18.35 -18.15 -3.21
C SER A 430 -18.02 -17.91 -4.69
N ALA A 431 -18.00 -16.64 -5.12
CA ALA A 431 -17.60 -16.22 -6.46
C ALA A 431 -16.08 -16.22 -6.69
N ILE A 432 -15.28 -16.18 -5.62
CA ILE A 432 -13.81 -16.14 -5.71
C ILE A 432 -13.27 -17.56 -5.65
N ALA A 433 -12.62 -18.00 -6.73
CA ALA A 433 -12.05 -19.33 -6.85
C ALA A 433 -10.74 -19.47 -6.05
N GLY A 434 -10.38 -20.70 -5.68
CA GLY A 434 -9.10 -21.01 -5.04
C GLY A 434 -9.03 -20.71 -3.54
N LEU A 435 -10.04 -20.06 -2.97
CA LEU A 435 -10.06 -19.77 -1.54
C LEU A 435 -10.40 -21.01 -0.69
N LYS A 436 -9.73 -21.13 0.46
CA LYS A 436 -9.90 -22.20 1.43
C LYS A 436 -9.95 -21.63 2.85
N TRP A 437 -11.08 -21.82 3.53
CA TRP A 437 -11.20 -21.46 4.93
C TRP A 437 -10.38 -22.41 5.83
N ILE A 438 -9.57 -21.84 6.72
CA ILE A 438 -8.80 -22.58 7.72
C ILE A 438 -9.18 -22.22 9.17
N GLY A 439 -10.23 -21.42 9.37
CA GLY A 439 -10.68 -20.98 10.69
C GLY A 439 -9.80 -19.87 11.27
N ASP A 440 -9.32 -20.04 12.49
CA ASP A 440 -8.43 -19.14 13.23
C ASP A 440 -6.98 -19.63 13.28
N ALA A 441 -6.67 -20.69 12.52
CA ALA A 441 -5.33 -21.26 12.43
C ALA A 441 -4.34 -20.28 11.77
N VAL A 442 -3.05 -20.50 12.05
CA VAL A 442 -1.96 -19.80 11.35
C VAL A 442 -1.90 -20.26 9.88
N PHE A 443 -1.62 -19.35 8.96
CA PHE A 443 -1.41 -19.71 7.55
C PHE A 443 -0.31 -20.77 7.39
N HIS A 444 -0.57 -21.75 6.54
CA HIS A 444 0.33 -22.85 6.23
C HIS A 444 1.24 -22.56 5.03
N ARG A 445 1.33 -21.29 4.60
CA ARG A 445 2.06 -20.87 3.40
C ARG A 445 1.50 -21.52 2.14
N VAL A 446 0.17 -21.50 2.02
CA VAL A 446 -0.57 -22.03 0.88
C VAL A 446 -1.44 -20.91 0.32
N ALA A 447 -1.28 -20.62 -0.96
CA ALA A 447 -2.06 -19.61 -1.65
C ALA A 447 -3.57 -19.89 -1.56
N GLY A 448 -4.35 -18.83 -1.30
CA GLY A 448 -5.79 -18.86 -1.15
C GLY A 448 -6.29 -19.24 0.24
N GLU A 449 -5.42 -19.42 1.24
CA GLU A 449 -5.90 -19.67 2.61
C GLU A 449 -6.58 -18.43 3.19
N MET A 450 -7.72 -18.63 3.85
CA MET A 450 -8.48 -17.60 4.55
C MET A 450 -8.60 -17.95 6.03
N ARG A 451 -8.36 -16.97 6.90
CA ARG A 451 -8.51 -17.14 8.35
C ARG A 451 -9.19 -15.94 9.00
N THR A 452 -9.49 -16.06 10.28
CA THR A 452 -9.81 -14.92 11.14
C THR A 452 -8.71 -14.61 12.14
N THR A 453 -8.49 -13.32 12.37
CA THR A 453 -7.72 -12.78 13.49
C THR A 453 -8.56 -11.77 14.26
N TYR A 454 -8.13 -11.45 15.47
CA TYR A 454 -8.87 -10.59 16.39
C TYR A 454 -7.96 -9.55 17.04
N SER A 455 -8.47 -8.34 17.23
CA SER A 455 -7.78 -7.25 17.94
C SER A 455 -8.71 -6.50 18.89
N ASP A 456 -8.35 -6.48 20.18
CA ASP A 456 -8.98 -5.64 21.22
C ASP A 456 -8.56 -4.15 21.13
N TYR A 457 -7.52 -3.84 20.35
CA TYR A 457 -6.80 -2.56 20.40
C TYR A 457 -6.99 -1.72 19.13
N SER A 458 -8.23 -1.60 18.64
CA SER A 458 -8.57 -0.64 17.58
C SER A 458 -9.18 0.64 18.17
N LEU A 459 -8.99 1.76 17.46
CA LEU A 459 -9.55 3.07 17.81
C LEU A 459 -11.09 3.06 17.86
N THR A 460 -11.73 2.10 17.20
CA THR A 460 -13.19 1.98 17.08
C THR A 460 -13.81 0.89 17.96
N GLY A 461 -13.01 0.25 18.84
CA GLY A 461 -13.43 -0.90 19.64
C GLY A 461 -12.88 -2.22 19.09
N PRO A 462 -13.34 -3.37 19.58
CA PRO A 462 -12.87 -4.68 19.13
C PRO A 462 -13.21 -4.91 17.65
N VAL A 463 -12.29 -5.53 16.91
CA VAL A 463 -12.43 -5.86 15.47
C VAL A 463 -12.00 -7.29 15.21
N THR A 464 -12.83 -8.03 14.47
CA THR A 464 -12.46 -9.30 13.83
C THR A 464 -12.05 -9.01 12.40
N THR A 465 -10.90 -9.53 11.97
CA THR A 465 -10.42 -9.41 10.59
C THR A 465 -10.49 -10.76 9.91
N VAL A 466 -11.13 -10.83 8.74
CA VAL A 466 -10.95 -11.96 7.81
C VAL A 466 -9.72 -11.65 6.96
N GLU A 467 -8.71 -12.50 7.05
CA GLU A 467 -7.43 -12.36 6.37
C GLU A 467 -7.29 -13.42 5.28
N ILE A 468 -6.72 -13.05 4.13
CA ILE A 468 -6.48 -13.96 3.00
C ILE A 468 -5.02 -13.87 2.57
N ASP A 469 -4.32 -15.02 2.57
CA ASP A 469 -2.98 -15.21 2.00
C ASP A 469 -3.15 -15.62 0.53
N THR A 470 -2.90 -14.70 -0.40
CA THR A 470 -3.15 -14.92 -1.83
C THR A 470 -1.94 -15.53 -2.55
N ASP A 471 -0.72 -15.31 -2.07
CA ASP A 471 0.52 -15.78 -2.70
C ASP A 471 1.16 -17.00 -2.01
N GLY A 472 0.68 -17.37 -0.82
CA GLY A 472 1.19 -18.48 -0.01
C GLY A 472 2.45 -18.15 0.77
N ASN A 473 2.75 -16.87 1.03
CA ASN A 473 3.94 -16.46 1.79
C ASN A 473 3.75 -16.63 3.32
N GLY A 474 2.52 -16.90 3.78
CA GLY A 474 2.15 -17.07 5.19
C GLY A 474 1.72 -15.78 5.89
N TYR A 475 1.52 -14.69 5.15
CA TYR A 475 1.02 -13.41 5.60
C TYR A 475 -0.27 -13.05 4.85
N ALA A 476 -1.11 -12.23 5.47
CA ALA A 476 -2.32 -11.77 4.82
C ALA A 476 -1.98 -10.71 3.78
N ASP A 477 -2.42 -10.93 2.55
CA ASP A 477 -2.36 -9.97 1.45
C ASP A 477 -3.62 -9.13 1.39
N LYS A 478 -4.78 -9.76 1.64
CA LYS A 478 -6.11 -9.14 1.62
C LYS A 478 -6.81 -9.26 2.97
N ILE A 479 -7.63 -8.25 3.30
CA ILE A 479 -8.36 -8.18 4.56
C ILE A 479 -9.78 -7.64 4.39
N LEU A 480 -10.68 -8.13 5.25
CA LEU A 480 -12.03 -7.59 5.50
C LEU A 480 -12.21 -7.38 7.01
N GLN A 481 -12.71 -6.22 7.40
CA GLN A 481 -12.96 -5.89 8.81
C GLN A 481 -14.42 -6.10 9.19
N LEU A 482 -14.64 -6.68 10.38
CA LEU A 482 -15.94 -6.83 11.01
C LEU A 482 -15.93 -6.13 12.36
N ASP A 483 -16.96 -5.35 12.63
CA ASP A 483 -17.11 -4.65 13.90
C ASP A 483 -17.51 -5.61 15.01
N GLY A 484 -16.71 -5.62 16.08
CA GLY A 484 -16.92 -6.49 17.21
C GLY A 484 -16.03 -7.73 17.21
N LYS A 485 -16.20 -8.53 18.26
CA LYS A 485 -15.55 -9.82 18.45
C LYS A 485 -16.48 -10.91 17.93
N ILE A 486 -16.21 -11.40 16.73
CA ILE A 486 -17.08 -12.32 15.99
C ILE A 486 -16.35 -13.64 15.73
N ALA A 487 -16.99 -14.75 16.12
CA ALA A 487 -16.57 -16.08 15.72
C ALA A 487 -17.24 -16.47 14.39
N LEU A 488 -16.45 -16.97 13.44
CA LEU A 488 -16.89 -17.34 12.10
C LEU A 488 -16.64 -18.83 11.81
N ASP A 489 -17.51 -19.41 10.99
CA ASP A 489 -17.30 -20.71 10.38
C ASP A 489 -17.95 -20.80 9.00
N GLU A 490 -17.51 -21.75 8.17
CA GLU A 490 -18.16 -22.01 6.89
C GLU A 490 -19.55 -22.62 7.07
N THR A 491 -20.49 -22.21 6.22
CA THR A 491 -21.85 -22.78 6.21
C THR A 491 -21.84 -24.28 5.89
N ALA A 492 -20.94 -24.69 4.98
CA ALA A 492 -20.56 -26.05 4.66
C ALA A 492 -19.09 -26.08 4.20
N ALA A 493 -18.41 -27.23 4.35
CA ALA A 493 -17.01 -27.36 3.97
C ALA A 493 -16.74 -26.94 2.51
N ASN A 494 -15.80 -26.02 2.31
CA ASN A 494 -15.43 -25.42 1.02
C ASN A 494 -16.54 -24.59 0.35
N SER A 495 -17.58 -24.20 1.09
CA SER A 495 -18.63 -23.31 0.58
C SER A 495 -18.10 -21.90 0.27
N ARG A 496 -17.05 -21.47 0.98
CA ARG A 496 -16.56 -20.08 0.99
C ARG A 496 -17.64 -19.08 1.40
N ILE A 497 -18.62 -19.54 2.18
CA ILE A 497 -19.67 -18.70 2.76
C ILE A 497 -19.53 -18.81 4.27
N LEU A 498 -19.16 -17.72 4.91
CA LEU A 498 -18.96 -17.63 6.35
C LEU A 498 -20.26 -17.20 7.02
N ARG A 499 -20.51 -17.73 8.22
CA ARG A 499 -21.63 -17.34 9.09
C ARG A 499 -21.11 -17.00 10.48
N PHE A 500 -21.89 -16.22 11.21
CA PHE A 500 -21.74 -16.10 12.66
C PHE A 500 -21.93 -17.46 13.34
N VAL A 501 -21.07 -17.77 14.30
CA VAL A 501 -21.26 -18.92 15.21
C VAL A 501 -21.09 -18.47 16.66
N THR A 502 -21.88 -19.06 17.55
CA THR A 502 -21.71 -18.88 19.00
C THR A 502 -20.62 -19.77 19.59
N GLY A 503 -20.06 -20.67 18.76
CA GLY A 503 -19.06 -21.69 19.11
C GLY A 503 -19.15 -22.89 18.14
N LYS A 504 -18.10 -23.71 18.11
CA LYS A 504 -17.91 -24.87 17.22
C LYS A 504 -18.12 -26.18 17.97
N THR A 505 -18.39 -27.25 17.22
CA THR A 505 -18.27 -28.62 17.73
C THR A 505 -17.17 -29.34 16.97
N VAL A 506 -16.07 -29.64 17.64
CA VAL A 506 -14.87 -30.23 17.03
C VAL A 506 -14.69 -31.65 17.56
N ASN A 507 -14.54 -32.63 16.66
CA ASN A 507 -14.33 -34.02 17.05
C ASN A 507 -13.08 -34.58 16.39
N GLY A 508 -12.20 -35.17 17.18
CA GLY A 508 -11.03 -35.92 16.72
C GLY A 508 -11.39 -37.25 16.06
N THR A 509 -10.38 -38.05 15.81
CA THR A 509 -10.44 -39.36 15.17
C THR A 509 -10.21 -40.45 16.20
N THR A 510 -9.49 -41.52 15.87
CA THR A 510 -9.00 -42.50 16.85
C THR A 510 -7.47 -42.49 16.91
N GLY A 511 -6.84 -41.54 16.25
CA GLY A 511 -5.40 -41.30 16.26
C GLY A 511 -5.07 -40.06 17.07
N ALA A 512 -3.79 -39.69 17.13
CA ALA A 512 -3.40 -38.43 17.76
C ALA A 512 -3.79 -37.24 16.86
N ASP A 513 -4.64 -36.36 17.39
CA ASP A 513 -5.21 -35.22 16.69
C ASP A 513 -4.72 -33.88 17.24
N THR A 514 -4.80 -32.84 16.42
CA THR A 514 -4.63 -31.44 16.85
C THR A 514 -5.94 -30.72 16.59
N LEU A 515 -6.64 -30.35 17.66
CA LEU A 515 -7.98 -29.76 17.62
C LEU A 515 -7.92 -28.32 18.11
N ILE A 516 -8.49 -27.42 17.31
CA ILE A 516 -8.54 -25.99 17.59
C ILE A 516 -10.00 -25.54 17.53
N GLY A 517 -10.46 -24.84 18.55
CA GLY A 517 -11.80 -24.28 18.64
C GLY A 517 -11.94 -22.95 17.89
N SER A 518 -12.55 -21.96 18.53
CA SER A 518 -12.89 -20.65 18.00
C SER A 518 -12.88 -19.58 19.08
N LEU A 519 -13.43 -18.40 18.77
CA LEU A 519 -13.63 -17.31 19.73
C LEU A 519 -14.99 -17.42 20.47
N GLY A 520 -15.77 -18.47 20.19
CA GLY A 520 -17.07 -18.73 20.82
C GLY A 520 -17.05 -20.00 21.67
N ASN A 521 -18.14 -20.28 22.37
CA ASN A 521 -18.27 -21.40 23.30
C ASN A 521 -18.26 -22.75 22.58
N ASP A 522 -17.11 -23.39 22.52
CA ASP A 522 -16.87 -24.60 21.76
C ASP A 522 -17.21 -25.88 22.55
N THR A 523 -17.42 -26.96 21.82
CA THR A 523 -17.50 -28.32 22.36
C THR A 523 -16.51 -29.19 21.60
N ILE A 524 -15.45 -29.63 22.26
CA ILE A 524 -14.35 -30.37 21.64
C ILE A 524 -14.21 -31.76 22.26
N ASP A 525 -14.15 -32.81 21.43
CA ASP A 525 -13.94 -34.20 21.87
C ASP A 525 -12.80 -34.85 21.05
N GLY A 526 -11.64 -35.09 21.67
CA GLY A 526 -10.48 -35.74 21.04
C GLY A 526 -10.73 -37.21 20.68
N ARG A 527 -11.64 -37.86 21.42
CA ARG A 527 -12.04 -39.27 21.31
C ARG A 527 -10.97 -40.25 21.76
N SER A 528 -10.04 -40.65 20.91
CA SER A 528 -9.01 -41.64 21.30
C SER A 528 -7.73 -41.32 20.58
N GLY A 529 -6.59 -41.45 21.25
CA GLY A 529 -5.34 -40.92 20.75
C GLY A 529 -4.69 -40.06 21.83
N ASN A 530 -3.49 -39.56 21.55
CA ASN A 530 -2.88 -38.55 22.41
C ASN A 530 -3.08 -37.21 21.72
N ASP A 531 -4.09 -36.47 22.14
CA ASP A 531 -4.60 -35.32 21.43
C ASP A 531 -4.03 -34.02 21.96
N SER A 532 -3.89 -33.02 21.10
CA SER A 532 -3.55 -31.64 21.47
C SER A 532 -4.74 -30.75 21.17
N ILE A 533 -5.36 -30.22 22.22
CA ILE A 533 -6.60 -29.44 22.13
C ILE A 533 -6.34 -28.00 22.61
N SER A 534 -6.78 -27.03 21.82
CA SER A 534 -6.81 -25.61 22.19
C SER A 534 -8.20 -25.06 21.88
N ALA A 535 -9.02 -24.81 22.89
CA ALA A 535 -10.40 -24.40 22.68
C ALA A 535 -10.52 -22.94 22.24
N GLY A 536 -9.87 -22.02 22.95
CA GLY A 536 -9.67 -20.66 22.45
C GLY A 536 -10.26 -19.63 23.38
N GLU A 537 -11.27 -18.89 22.95
CA GLU A 537 -11.99 -18.00 23.85
C GLU A 537 -13.46 -18.37 23.87
N GLY A 538 -14.13 -18.13 24.98
CA GLY A 538 -15.49 -18.62 25.20
C GLY A 538 -15.55 -19.48 26.43
N ASN A 539 -16.74 -19.95 26.78
CA ASN A 539 -16.93 -20.93 27.84
C ASN A 539 -16.99 -22.31 27.20
N ASP A 540 -15.85 -22.99 27.15
CA ASP A 540 -15.69 -24.18 26.32
C ASP A 540 -15.95 -25.47 27.09
N VAL A 541 -16.37 -26.50 26.37
CA VAL A 541 -16.53 -27.87 26.89
C VAL A 541 -15.53 -28.77 26.20
N ILE A 542 -14.54 -29.27 26.93
CA ILE A 542 -13.38 -29.95 26.36
C ILE A 542 -13.30 -31.36 26.92
N THR A 543 -13.26 -32.36 26.05
CA THR A 543 -13.05 -33.75 26.40
C THR A 543 -11.83 -34.26 25.64
N GLY A 544 -10.76 -34.63 26.35
CA GLY A 544 -9.59 -35.25 25.74
C GLY A 544 -9.95 -36.59 25.10
N GLY A 545 -10.56 -37.48 25.90
CA GLY A 545 -10.92 -38.82 25.47
C GLY A 545 -9.93 -39.84 26.02
N ALA A 546 -9.78 -40.97 25.32
CA ALA A 546 -8.88 -42.04 25.74
C ALA A 546 -7.47 -41.82 25.19
N GLY A 547 -6.50 -41.59 26.07
CA GLY A 547 -5.08 -41.43 25.74
C GLY A 547 -4.50 -40.30 26.58
N ALA A 548 -3.27 -39.87 26.26
CA ALA A 548 -2.59 -38.83 27.04
C ALA A 548 -2.74 -37.50 26.32
N ASP A 549 -3.72 -36.71 26.75
CA ASP A 549 -4.14 -35.51 26.03
C ASP A 549 -3.55 -34.25 26.66
N THR A 550 -3.27 -33.25 25.84
CA THR A 550 -2.86 -31.91 26.26
C THR A 550 -3.95 -30.92 25.86
N MET A 551 -4.54 -30.23 26.83
CA MET A 551 -5.72 -29.39 26.64
C MET A 551 -5.50 -27.99 27.19
N SER A 552 -5.90 -26.98 26.42
CA SER A 552 -5.97 -25.57 26.82
C SER A 552 -7.40 -25.07 26.65
N GLY A 553 -7.97 -24.44 27.68
CA GLY A 553 -9.28 -23.80 27.61
C GLY A 553 -9.21 -22.41 26.98
N GLY A 554 -8.17 -21.67 27.35
CA GLY A 554 -7.92 -20.31 26.93
C GLY A 554 -8.68 -19.31 27.80
N ASN A 555 -9.36 -18.33 27.19
CA ASN A 555 -10.06 -17.29 27.94
C ASN A 555 -11.55 -17.61 28.08
N GLY A 556 -12.01 -17.79 29.32
CA GLY A 556 -13.43 -17.86 29.65
C GLY A 556 -13.64 -18.75 30.85
N ALA A 557 -14.84 -19.31 30.99
CA ALA A 557 -15.15 -20.28 32.03
C ALA A 557 -15.29 -21.68 31.40
N ASP A 558 -14.18 -22.41 31.40
CA ASP A 558 -14.06 -23.65 30.65
C ASP A 558 -14.34 -24.88 31.50
N SER A 559 -14.85 -25.94 30.86
CA SER A 559 -15.20 -27.20 31.49
C SER A 559 -14.43 -28.35 30.84
N PHE A 560 -13.46 -28.89 31.56
CA PHE A 560 -12.68 -30.07 31.15
C PHE A 560 -13.38 -31.32 31.65
N VAL A 561 -14.03 -32.05 30.74
CA VAL A 561 -14.88 -33.20 31.02
C VAL A 561 -14.09 -34.49 30.91
N PHE A 562 -14.21 -35.34 31.93
CA PHE A 562 -13.64 -36.69 31.94
C PHE A 562 -14.76 -37.72 32.15
N ARG A 563 -14.71 -38.81 31.37
CA ARG A 563 -15.76 -39.85 31.34
C ARG A 563 -15.18 -41.22 31.69
N ASN A 564 -16.03 -42.15 32.13
CA ASN A 564 -15.61 -43.54 32.38
C ASN A 564 -14.89 -44.21 31.20
N ALA A 565 -15.25 -43.86 29.96
CA ALA A 565 -14.62 -44.42 28.75
C ALA A 565 -13.19 -43.93 28.52
N ASP A 566 -12.82 -42.80 29.15
CA ASP A 566 -11.53 -42.13 29.00
C ASP A 566 -10.47 -42.75 29.94
N LEU A 567 -10.92 -43.45 30.99
CA LEU A 567 -10.10 -44.08 32.04
C LEU A 567 -9.38 -45.35 31.52
N SER A 568 -8.39 -45.21 30.65
CA SER A 568 -7.57 -46.34 30.18
C SER A 568 -6.11 -46.26 30.68
N ILE A 569 -5.85 -47.04 31.73
CA ILE A 569 -4.52 -47.41 32.29
C ILE A 569 -3.83 -46.28 33.12
N PRO A 570 -3.41 -46.54 34.38
CA PRO A 570 -2.79 -45.56 35.32
C PRO A 570 -1.48 -44.85 34.88
N ALA A 571 -0.99 -45.10 33.65
CA ALA A 571 0.25 -44.55 33.12
C ALA A 571 0.02 -43.44 32.07
N VAL A 572 -1.23 -43.19 31.71
CA VAL A 572 -1.65 -42.20 30.73
C VAL A 572 -2.20 -41.01 31.52
N GLN A 573 -1.70 -39.80 31.23
CA GLN A 573 -1.96 -38.62 32.05
C GLN A 573 -2.34 -37.45 31.15
N ASP A 574 -3.56 -36.97 31.33
CA ASP A 574 -4.02 -35.76 30.68
C ASP A 574 -3.42 -34.53 31.35
N GLN A 575 -3.20 -33.49 30.55
CA GLN A 575 -2.60 -32.26 30.98
C GLN A 575 -3.47 -31.07 30.56
N ILE A 576 -3.96 -30.33 31.55
CA ILE A 576 -4.59 -29.02 31.35
C ILE A 576 -3.51 -27.94 31.54
N THR A 577 -3.24 -27.17 30.49
CA THR A 577 -2.07 -26.27 30.45
C THR A 577 -2.29 -24.91 31.11
N ASP A 578 -3.53 -24.42 31.15
CA ASP A 578 -3.88 -23.04 31.50
C ASP A 578 -5.01 -22.89 32.53
N PHE A 579 -5.38 -23.98 33.22
CA PHE A 579 -6.48 -24.00 34.19
C PHE A 579 -6.49 -22.82 35.18
N MET A 580 -7.60 -22.08 35.21
CA MET A 580 -7.85 -20.94 36.09
C MET A 580 -8.85 -21.28 37.19
N SER A 581 -8.34 -21.51 38.41
CA SER A 581 -9.17 -21.80 39.59
C SER A 581 -10.19 -20.68 39.88
N GLY A 582 -11.41 -21.07 40.23
CA GLY A 582 -12.56 -20.21 40.46
C GLY A 582 -13.39 -19.92 39.21
N THR A 583 -12.75 -19.93 38.03
CA THR A 583 -13.41 -19.70 36.74
C THR A 583 -13.70 -21.03 36.06
N ASP A 584 -12.67 -21.81 35.78
CA ASP A 584 -12.75 -23.09 35.07
C ASP A 584 -13.25 -24.23 35.97
N LYS A 585 -13.59 -25.36 35.35
CA LYS A 585 -14.11 -26.56 36.00
C LYS A 585 -13.42 -27.81 35.46
N ILE A 586 -13.05 -28.70 36.38
CA ILE A 586 -12.76 -30.11 36.07
C ILE A 586 -14.05 -30.88 36.35
N ASP A 587 -14.69 -31.35 35.29
CA ASP A 587 -15.94 -32.10 35.36
C ASP A 587 -15.68 -33.61 35.38
N LEU A 588 -15.91 -34.21 36.54
CA LEU A 588 -15.77 -35.64 36.80
C LEU A 588 -17.15 -36.30 36.98
N SER A 589 -18.25 -35.59 36.73
CA SER A 589 -19.61 -36.09 36.95
C SER A 589 -19.99 -37.28 36.07
N GLN A 590 -19.22 -37.53 35.00
CA GLN A 590 -19.39 -38.67 34.10
C GLN A 590 -18.48 -39.86 34.45
N ILE A 591 -17.80 -39.79 35.60
CA ILE A 591 -17.06 -40.91 36.18
C ILE A 591 -17.83 -41.47 37.36
N ASP A 592 -18.03 -42.78 37.36
CA ASP A 592 -18.58 -43.46 38.53
C ASP A 592 -17.48 -43.64 39.58
N ALA A 593 -17.58 -42.87 40.67
CA ALA A 593 -16.59 -42.90 41.74
C ALA A 593 -16.56 -44.24 42.48
N ASN A 594 -17.53 -45.14 42.30
CA ASN A 594 -17.49 -46.46 42.92
C ASN A 594 -18.00 -47.58 42.01
N THR A 595 -17.06 -48.13 41.25
CA THR A 595 -17.29 -49.27 40.32
C THR A 595 -17.85 -50.55 40.96
N ALA A 596 -17.87 -50.65 42.30
CA ALA A 596 -18.42 -51.80 43.04
C ALA A 596 -19.90 -51.63 43.45
N LEU A 597 -20.47 -50.42 43.30
CA LEU A 597 -21.88 -50.12 43.54
C LEU A 597 -22.53 -49.68 42.22
N ALA A 598 -23.87 -49.72 42.16
CA ALA A 598 -24.60 -49.29 40.97
C ALA A 598 -25.18 -47.89 41.17
N GLY A 599 -25.10 -47.05 40.14
CA GLY A 599 -25.51 -45.65 40.14
C GLY A 599 -24.29 -44.73 40.19
N ASP A 600 -24.38 -43.51 39.69
CA ASP A 600 -23.23 -42.60 39.60
C ASP A 600 -22.86 -42.07 40.99
N GLN A 601 -21.80 -42.60 41.62
CA GLN A 601 -21.32 -42.08 42.90
C GLN A 601 -20.44 -40.84 42.70
N ALA A 602 -20.59 -39.87 43.59
CA ALA A 602 -19.75 -38.68 43.62
C ALA A 602 -18.41 -38.93 44.33
N PHE A 603 -17.36 -38.22 43.89
CA PHE A 603 -16.06 -38.29 44.53
C PHE A 603 -16.00 -37.56 45.87
N THR A 604 -15.15 -38.04 46.77
CA THR A 604 -14.75 -37.34 47.99
C THR A 604 -13.32 -36.84 47.88
N LEU A 605 -13.14 -35.52 47.94
CA LEU A 605 -11.81 -34.89 47.93
C LEU A 605 -11.11 -35.05 49.30
N LEU A 606 -9.94 -35.69 49.29
CA LEU A 606 -9.06 -35.82 50.45
C LEU A 606 -8.24 -34.54 50.65
N MET A 607 -8.06 -34.13 51.91
CA MET A 607 -7.23 -32.95 52.23
C MET A 607 -5.80 -33.15 51.72
N SER A 608 -5.25 -32.09 51.10
CA SER A 608 -3.97 -32.02 50.39
C SER A 608 -2.90 -33.02 50.85
N GLY A 609 -2.58 -33.99 49.99
CA GLY A 609 -1.46 -34.93 50.17
C GLY A 609 -1.75 -36.19 51.01
N ALA A 610 -2.98 -36.41 51.49
CA ALA A 610 -3.32 -37.66 52.17
C ALA A 610 -3.24 -38.88 51.23
N ALA A 611 -2.72 -40.00 51.73
CA ALA A 611 -2.76 -41.27 51.01
C ALA A 611 -4.22 -41.79 50.91
N PHE A 612 -4.56 -42.49 49.83
CA PHE A 612 -5.85 -43.17 49.71
C PHE A 612 -6.08 -44.10 50.90
N THR A 613 -7.26 -44.03 51.50
CA THR A 613 -7.57 -44.79 52.72
C THR A 613 -8.01 -46.22 52.41
N GLY A 614 -8.27 -46.52 51.13
CA GLY A 614 -8.88 -47.77 50.65
C GLY A 614 -10.40 -47.71 50.60
N THR A 615 -10.98 -46.51 50.54
CA THR A 615 -12.39 -46.28 50.25
C THR A 615 -12.48 -45.87 48.80
N ALA A 616 -13.33 -46.53 48.00
CA ALA A 616 -13.59 -46.15 46.62
C ALA A 616 -14.13 -44.72 46.54
N GLY A 617 -13.82 -44.04 45.44
CA GLY A 617 -14.32 -42.70 45.12
C GLY A 617 -13.55 -41.59 45.81
N GLN A 618 -12.24 -41.77 46.00
CA GLN A 618 -11.38 -40.76 46.61
C GLN A 618 -10.57 -40.00 45.56
N LEU A 619 -10.56 -38.67 45.68
CA LEU A 619 -9.66 -37.79 44.93
C LEU A 619 -8.59 -37.25 45.87
N ARG A 620 -7.34 -37.13 45.41
CA ARG A 620 -6.28 -36.44 46.12
C ARG A 620 -5.49 -35.53 45.20
N LEU A 621 -4.94 -34.46 45.75
CA LEU A 621 -3.92 -33.65 45.09
C LEU A 621 -2.53 -34.10 45.56
N VAL A 622 -1.65 -34.37 44.61
CA VAL A 622 -0.24 -34.68 44.82
C VAL A 622 0.60 -33.50 44.34
N THR A 623 1.26 -32.82 45.28
CA THR A 623 2.14 -31.67 45.01
C THR A 623 3.60 -32.06 45.22
N GLY A 624 4.44 -31.96 44.19
CA GLY A 624 5.88 -32.32 44.22
C GLY A 624 6.77 -31.27 43.52
N ILE A 625 7.96 -31.67 43.07
CA ILE A 625 8.78 -30.84 42.16
C ILE A 625 8.19 -30.97 40.75
N GLY A 626 7.31 -30.04 40.36
CA GLY A 626 6.60 -30.05 39.07
C GLY A 626 5.17 -29.51 39.17
N THR A 627 4.40 -29.65 38.08
CA THR A 627 2.98 -29.28 38.03
C THR A 627 2.15 -30.23 38.93
N PRO A 628 1.18 -29.73 39.71
CA PRO A 628 0.32 -30.56 40.55
C PRO A 628 -0.44 -31.63 39.77
N VAL A 629 -0.64 -32.79 40.41
CA VAL A 629 -1.38 -33.92 39.83
C VAL A 629 -2.58 -34.27 40.72
N ILE A 630 -3.76 -34.32 40.11
CA ILE A 630 -4.98 -34.84 40.71
C ILE A 630 -5.02 -36.34 40.42
N GLU A 631 -5.16 -37.15 41.46
CA GLU A 631 -5.27 -38.61 41.34
C GLU A 631 -6.61 -39.08 41.91
N GLY A 632 -7.31 -39.94 41.18
CA GLY A 632 -8.56 -40.55 41.62
C GLY A 632 -8.43 -42.07 41.80
N ASP A 633 -9.01 -42.60 42.87
CA ASP A 633 -9.14 -44.02 43.18
C ASP A 633 -10.65 -44.37 43.23
N VAL A 634 -11.16 -45.03 42.18
CA VAL A 634 -12.57 -45.39 41.99
C VAL A 634 -12.89 -46.81 42.48
N ASN A 635 -11.88 -47.61 42.81
CA ASN A 635 -12.06 -49.03 43.16
C ASN A 635 -11.66 -49.36 44.62
N GLY A 636 -10.97 -48.44 45.30
CA GLY A 636 -10.53 -48.54 46.69
C GLY A 636 -9.28 -49.39 46.93
N ASP A 637 -8.51 -49.75 45.89
CA ASP A 637 -7.29 -50.54 45.99
C ASP A 637 -6.05 -49.73 46.41
N LYS A 638 -6.21 -48.41 46.59
CA LYS A 638 -5.18 -47.43 46.95
C LYS A 638 -4.19 -47.11 45.84
N ILE A 639 -4.47 -47.53 44.61
CA ILE A 639 -3.75 -47.16 43.40
C ILE A 639 -4.62 -46.13 42.68
N ALA A 640 -4.00 -45.11 42.11
CA ALA A 640 -4.73 -44.16 41.29
C ALA A 640 -5.20 -44.87 40.01
N ASP A 641 -6.50 -44.82 39.75
CA ASP A 641 -7.12 -45.31 38.52
C ASP A 641 -6.95 -44.31 37.37
N PHE A 642 -6.84 -43.02 37.67
CA PHE A 642 -6.54 -41.96 36.70
C PHE A 642 -5.75 -40.79 37.31
N LYS A 643 -5.13 -40.00 36.43
CA LYS A 643 -4.31 -38.85 36.78
C LYS A 643 -4.54 -37.69 35.83
N ILE A 644 -4.70 -36.48 36.38
CA ILE A 644 -4.84 -35.24 35.62
C ILE A 644 -3.78 -34.27 36.13
N THR A 645 -2.95 -33.74 35.22
CA THR A 645 -2.04 -32.63 35.51
C THR A 645 -2.76 -31.32 35.24
N ALA A 646 -2.76 -30.41 36.20
CA ALA A 646 -3.25 -29.05 36.00
C ALA A 646 -2.48 -28.09 36.90
N SER A 647 -2.33 -26.83 36.47
CA SER A 647 -1.64 -25.77 37.22
C SER A 647 -2.42 -25.28 38.46
N ILE A 648 -3.01 -26.19 39.23
CA ILE A 648 -3.89 -25.94 40.38
C ILE A 648 -3.22 -26.33 41.70
N TYR A 649 -2.64 -25.34 42.39
CA TYR A 649 -1.91 -25.58 43.64
C TYR A 649 -2.83 -25.64 44.88
N TYR A 650 -4.01 -25.02 44.82
CA TYR A 650 -4.96 -24.94 45.92
C TYR A 650 -6.41 -25.15 45.44
N PRO A 651 -6.78 -26.36 45.01
CA PRO A 651 -8.13 -26.68 44.58
C PRO A 651 -9.16 -26.41 45.67
N THR A 652 -10.28 -25.83 45.27
CA THR A 652 -11.49 -25.62 46.05
C THR A 652 -12.62 -26.48 45.50
N SER A 653 -13.69 -26.68 46.27
CA SER A 653 -14.87 -27.40 45.76
C SER A 653 -15.53 -26.73 44.55
N SER A 654 -15.28 -25.42 44.33
CA SER A 654 -15.77 -24.70 43.16
C SER A 654 -15.00 -24.97 41.88
N ASP A 655 -13.84 -25.65 41.94
CA ASP A 655 -13.04 -26.00 40.75
C ASP A 655 -13.49 -27.32 40.11
N PHE A 656 -14.42 -28.03 40.75
CA PHE A 656 -14.85 -29.36 40.30
C PHE A 656 -16.36 -29.43 40.14
N ILE A 657 -16.79 -30.27 39.20
CA ILE A 657 -18.13 -30.85 39.14
C ILE A 657 -17.95 -32.33 39.50
N LEU A 658 -18.44 -32.76 40.68
CA LEU A 658 -18.17 -34.07 41.29
C LEU A 658 -19.41 -34.94 41.44
#